data_AF-A0AAV0VIM9-F1
#
_entry.id   AF-A0AAV0VIM9-F1
#
_cell.length_a   1.000
_cell.length_b   1.000
_cell.length_c   1.000
_cell.angle_alpha   90.00
_cell.angle_beta   90.00
_cell.angle_gamma   90.00
#
_symmetry.space_group_name_H-M   'P 1'
#
loop_
_entity.id
_entity.type
_entity.pdbx_description
1 polymer ?
#
loop_
_entity_poly.entity_id
_entity_poly.type
_entity_poly.pdbx_seq_one_letter_code
_entity_poly.pdbx_strand_id
1 'polypeptide(L)'
;MPGHRCIAPGCNSGYDSCKEKYHFFTVPKDDIQLREWTKAIPRKDFLIKPRQVVCERHFHEEEILRKRIMTDKDGTILAEAVYKIPKLKEGAIPSIFPNCPKYLSYSLKRRKLPLIRSSSPKKKKTDKKKDPQMDCAFNSKPSIEIAITDSINDSVGIFSFSKLQENVNSIVFPSGWSRHDIPGKLIMFSFFIVKTEETAITENYIPTPILYKRVCLGVNLNVQCFVMNISVNNDLFGLNRLNCIKDLEDILKKFDTSVICKGYKLKEQLLHSKTTFTDPAGSRLQKNNTTPKRIHILSSSKVQQLRKNHKLTLQRKYRAVILNKKLKNKLFNMQGEMSKLTTMNLEERLTTNKIPTNQRVALHEILSASQVLNLKGSRYSEDWILLCLLFHMRSPCGYNFVRNNDIMPLPCVRTIRRYLSSIDTQCGFDPKFLQMFSLYMAQKEKFQRHGLLVFDEISTRESIAVNSANLTYTGLVDFGEEGEKGKTFSDKANHGLVFMFIPLEDNYAQPVGVFASKGPTKGVVLTQLVIKAITVLEKAGAFIHGIVCDGAAPNRKFWSEMGICGKINKVKNWFEHPTDEKRKIFVFSDTPHLFKNIRNRLYNNKELKIHENETPVKWDHFVNVYNLDKLNPGNLKVCPKLSASHIVLNSSAKMRVRLAVQILSNSMAKSLEFYRSLISLS
;
A
#
# COMPACT_ATOMS: atom_id res chain seq x y z
N MET A 1 23.90 -3.45 22.49
CA MET A 1 22.42 -3.35 22.37
C MET A 1 21.80 -4.37 23.32
N PRO A 2 20.82 -4.02 24.17
CA PRO A 2 20.17 -5.02 25.02
C PRO A 2 19.45 -6.02 24.12
N GLY A 3 19.76 -7.31 24.27
CA GLY A 3 19.13 -8.38 23.50
C GLY A 3 17.62 -8.44 23.69
N HIS A 4 16.90 -8.93 22.68
CA HIS A 4 15.46 -9.17 22.77
C HIS A 4 15.15 -10.22 23.85
N ARG A 5 14.40 -9.85 24.89
CA ARG A 5 13.99 -10.75 25.99
C ARG A 5 12.52 -11.15 25.83
N CYS A 6 12.22 -12.43 26.05
CA CYS A 6 10.85 -12.94 25.99
C CYS A 6 9.99 -12.31 27.09
N ILE A 7 8.78 -11.84 26.75
CA ILE A 7 7.85 -11.25 27.73
C ILE A 7 6.97 -12.26 28.47
N ALA A 8 6.97 -13.53 28.06
CA ALA A 8 6.14 -14.54 28.70
C ALA A 8 6.56 -14.75 30.18
N PRO A 9 5.60 -14.92 31.10
CA PRO A 9 5.89 -15.07 32.52
C PRO A 9 6.78 -16.29 32.78
N GLY A 10 7.79 -16.10 33.64
CA GLY A 10 8.75 -17.14 33.99
C GLY A 10 9.74 -17.53 32.87
N CYS A 11 9.68 -16.94 31.67
CA CYS A 11 10.59 -17.30 30.58
C CYS A 11 11.94 -16.57 30.70
N ASN A 12 13.04 -17.32 30.61
CA ASN A 12 14.40 -16.80 30.62
C ASN A 12 15.02 -16.65 29.21
N SER A 13 14.27 -16.92 28.13
CA SER A 13 14.79 -16.80 26.76
C SER A 13 15.21 -15.35 26.46
N GLY A 14 16.46 -15.18 26.02
CA GLY A 14 17.06 -13.88 25.74
C GLY A 14 17.74 -13.21 26.94
N TYR A 15 17.74 -13.84 28.12
CA TYR A 15 18.57 -13.46 29.27
C TYR A 15 19.91 -14.18 29.21
N ASP A 16 20.95 -13.58 29.81
CA ASP A 16 22.32 -14.14 29.82
C ASP A 16 22.39 -15.52 30.50
N SER A 17 21.41 -15.86 31.34
CA SER A 17 21.26 -17.17 32.00
C SER A 17 20.75 -18.28 31.10
N CYS A 18 20.21 -17.97 29.90
CA CYS A 18 19.69 -18.96 28.96
C CYS A 18 20.74 -19.28 27.89
N LYS A 19 21.32 -20.49 27.97
CA LYS A 19 22.34 -20.96 27.01
C LYS A 19 21.75 -21.36 25.64
N GLU A 20 20.46 -21.67 25.60
CA GLU A 20 19.75 -22.12 24.40
C GLU A 20 19.26 -20.93 23.57
N LYS A 21 19.40 -21.02 22.24
CA LYS A 21 18.95 -19.97 21.31
C LYS A 21 17.59 -20.33 20.74
N TYR A 22 16.63 -19.43 20.92
CA TYR A 22 15.26 -19.56 20.43
C TYR A 22 14.93 -18.48 19.42
N HIS A 23 14.06 -18.81 18.46
CA HIS A 23 13.47 -17.80 17.59
C HIS A 23 12.47 -16.92 18.36
N PHE A 24 12.44 -15.62 18.04
CA PHE A 24 11.54 -14.66 18.68
C PHE A 24 10.51 -14.13 17.67
N PHE A 25 9.24 -14.15 18.07
CA PHE A 25 8.13 -13.55 17.34
C PHE A 25 7.77 -12.21 17.98
N THR A 26 7.65 -11.16 17.16
CA THR A 26 7.24 -9.83 17.63
C THR A 26 5.75 -9.80 17.88
N VAL A 27 5.33 -9.12 18.95
CA VAL A 27 3.92 -8.89 19.26
C VAL A 27 3.22 -8.18 18.08
N PRO A 28 2.05 -8.67 17.61
CA PRO A 28 1.32 -8.07 16.50
C PRO A 28 0.97 -6.59 16.72
N LYS A 29 0.97 -5.80 15.63
CA LYS A 29 0.50 -4.41 15.64
C LYS A 29 -1.01 -4.26 15.41
N ASP A 30 -1.65 -5.32 14.93
CA ASP A 30 -3.09 -5.34 14.69
C ASP A 30 -3.87 -5.36 16.01
N ASP A 31 -4.85 -4.46 16.16
CA ASP A 31 -5.57 -4.26 17.43
C ASP A 31 -6.35 -5.50 17.88
N ILE A 32 -6.86 -6.30 16.93
CA ILE A 32 -7.63 -7.52 17.24
C ILE A 32 -6.66 -8.58 17.74
N GLN A 33 -5.59 -8.86 17.00
CA GLN A 33 -4.62 -9.88 17.39
C GLN A 33 -3.81 -9.47 18.64
N LEU A 34 -3.54 -8.18 18.84
CA LEU A 34 -2.92 -7.64 20.04
C LEU A 34 -3.79 -7.87 21.28
N ARG A 35 -5.12 -7.67 21.19
CA ARG A 35 -6.05 -7.99 22.28
C ARG A 35 -6.03 -9.47 22.62
N GLU A 36 -6.00 -10.35 21.61
CA GLU A 36 -5.94 -11.80 21.83
C GLU A 36 -4.62 -12.23 22.48
N TRP A 37 -3.48 -11.69 22.06
CA TRP A 37 -2.18 -11.93 22.72
C TRP A 37 -2.13 -11.39 24.14
N THR A 38 -2.78 -10.25 24.40
CA THR A 38 -2.88 -9.64 25.74
C THR A 38 -3.75 -10.48 26.68
N LYS A 39 -4.82 -11.10 26.16
CA LYS A 39 -5.62 -12.06 26.93
C LYS A 39 -4.87 -13.37 27.19
N ALA A 40 -4.09 -13.83 26.21
CA ALA A 40 -3.44 -15.15 26.26
C ALA A 40 -2.21 -15.19 27.19
N ILE A 41 -1.45 -14.09 27.28
CA ILE A 41 -0.26 -14.03 28.14
C ILE A 41 -0.69 -13.77 29.59
N PRO A 42 -0.43 -14.68 30.55
CA PRO A 42 -0.96 -14.58 31.90
C PRO A 42 -0.12 -13.63 32.78
N ARG A 43 -0.14 -12.34 32.45
CA ARG A 43 0.58 -11.28 33.18
C ARG A 43 -0.33 -10.07 33.36
N LYS A 44 -1.02 -9.99 34.51
CA LYS A 44 -2.00 -8.93 34.82
C LYS A 44 -1.35 -7.56 35.08
N ASP A 45 -0.10 -7.55 35.53
CA ASP A 45 0.60 -6.33 35.97
C ASP A 45 1.41 -5.65 34.85
N PHE A 46 1.18 -6.02 33.58
CA PHE A 46 2.03 -5.62 32.47
C PHE A 46 1.26 -5.29 31.19
N LEU A 47 1.45 -4.07 30.70
CA LEU A 47 0.88 -3.62 29.43
C LEU A 47 1.73 -4.11 28.25
N ILE A 48 1.15 -4.97 27.42
CA ILE A 48 1.83 -5.53 26.24
C ILE A 48 1.88 -4.51 25.11
N LYS A 49 3.07 -4.29 24.52
CA LYS A 49 3.32 -3.32 23.45
C LYS A 49 3.88 -4.00 22.18
N PRO A 50 3.53 -3.55 20.95
CA PRO A 50 3.95 -4.18 19.69
C PRO A 50 5.46 -4.22 19.34
N ARG A 51 6.35 -3.76 20.23
CA ARG A 51 7.82 -3.86 20.09
C ARG A 51 8.43 -5.00 20.91
N GLN A 52 7.62 -5.63 21.74
CA GLN A 52 8.03 -6.73 22.59
C GLN A 52 8.05 -8.05 21.81
N VAL A 53 8.72 -9.07 22.35
CA VAL A 53 8.86 -10.36 21.70
C VAL A 53 8.47 -11.53 22.60
N VAL A 54 7.97 -12.60 21.99
CA VAL A 54 7.68 -13.88 22.63
C VAL A 54 8.47 -14.97 21.88
N CYS A 55 9.19 -15.84 22.58
CA CYS A 55 9.98 -16.90 21.94
C CYS A 55 9.10 -18.08 21.49
N GLU A 56 9.63 -18.90 20.58
CA GLU A 56 8.91 -20.01 19.95
C GLU A 56 8.41 -21.08 20.94
N ARG A 57 8.98 -21.19 22.13
CA ARG A 57 8.56 -22.14 23.19
C ARG A 57 7.13 -21.94 23.67
N HIS A 58 6.53 -20.77 23.41
CA HIS A 58 5.20 -20.42 23.87
C HIS A 58 4.10 -20.76 22.86
N PHE A 59 4.47 -21.32 21.71
CA PHE A 59 3.57 -21.73 20.64
C PHE A 59 3.68 -23.24 20.40
N HIS A 60 2.61 -23.86 19.91
CA HIS A 60 2.70 -25.25 19.44
C HIS A 60 3.51 -25.29 18.13
N GLU A 61 4.33 -26.32 17.92
CA GLU A 61 5.17 -26.44 16.72
C GLU A 61 4.31 -26.46 15.43
N GLU A 62 3.07 -26.97 15.51
CA GLU A 62 2.09 -26.94 14.41
C GLU A 62 1.65 -25.52 14.02
N GLU A 63 1.80 -24.53 14.90
CA GLU A 63 1.45 -23.12 14.66
C GLU A 63 2.61 -22.33 14.07
N ILE A 64 3.82 -22.91 14.05
CA ILE A 64 5.04 -22.31 13.51
C ILE A 64 5.27 -22.81 12.09
N LEU A 65 5.12 -21.89 11.14
CA LEU A 65 5.43 -22.10 9.73
C LEU A 65 6.95 -22.00 9.52
N ARG A 66 7.64 -23.15 9.58
CA ARG A 66 9.06 -23.27 9.17
C ARG A 66 9.23 -23.55 7.69
N LYS A 67 8.21 -24.11 7.05
CA LYS A 67 8.23 -24.49 5.63
C LYS A 67 6.97 -24.00 4.92
N ARG A 68 7.11 -23.64 3.66
CA ARG A 68 6.03 -23.33 2.74
C ARG A 68 5.80 -24.57 1.88
N ILE A 69 4.66 -25.20 2.07
CA ILE A 69 4.21 -26.34 1.26
C ILE A 69 3.21 -25.78 0.25
N MET A 70 3.48 -25.96 -1.04
CA MET A 70 2.56 -25.63 -2.12
C MET A 70 1.86 -26.93 -2.53
N THR A 71 0.53 -26.95 -2.50
CA THR A 71 -0.27 -28.13 -2.86
C THR A 71 -1.15 -27.83 -4.08
N ASP A 72 -1.49 -28.86 -4.83
CA ASP A 72 -2.50 -28.80 -5.89
C ASP A 72 -3.93 -28.84 -5.29
N LYS A 73 -4.96 -28.68 -6.14
CA LYS A 73 -6.38 -28.71 -5.78
C LYS A 73 -6.82 -30.04 -5.14
N ASP A 74 -6.11 -31.12 -5.44
CA ASP A 74 -6.36 -32.46 -4.87
C ASP A 74 -5.53 -32.74 -3.60
N GLY A 75 -4.77 -31.76 -3.12
CA GLY A 75 -3.98 -31.85 -1.88
C GLY A 75 -2.58 -32.44 -2.04
N THR A 76 -2.16 -32.78 -3.27
CA THR A 76 -0.80 -33.30 -3.56
C THR A 76 0.25 -32.20 -3.41
N ILE A 77 1.37 -32.49 -2.72
CA ILE A 77 2.45 -31.51 -2.48
C ILE A 77 3.27 -31.32 -3.76
N LEU A 78 3.26 -30.09 -4.30
CA LEU A 78 3.97 -29.67 -5.51
C LEU A 78 5.37 -29.12 -5.24
N ALA A 79 5.58 -28.46 -4.10
CA ALA A 79 6.89 -27.94 -3.71
C ALA A 79 6.96 -27.64 -2.20
N GLU A 80 8.14 -27.85 -1.60
CA GLU A 80 8.43 -27.55 -0.20
C GLU A 80 9.66 -26.63 -0.12
N ALA A 81 9.49 -25.44 0.46
CA ALA A 81 10.58 -24.47 0.64
C ALA A 81 10.68 -24.01 2.10
N VAL A 82 11.87 -24.04 2.69
CA VAL A 82 12.09 -23.60 4.08
C VAL A 82 12.04 -22.07 4.15
N TYR A 83 11.30 -21.52 5.12
CA TYR A 83 11.31 -20.07 5.38
C TYR A 83 12.65 -19.64 5.97
N LYS A 84 13.26 -18.56 5.44
CA LYS A 84 14.48 -17.96 6.00
C LYS A 84 14.30 -17.47 7.45
N ILE A 85 13.07 -17.08 7.81
CA ILE A 85 12.68 -16.66 9.16
C ILE A 85 11.33 -17.35 9.44
N PRO A 86 11.22 -18.20 10.47
CA PRO A 86 9.96 -18.82 10.87
C PRO A 86 8.85 -17.79 11.06
N LYS A 87 7.61 -18.15 10.68
CA LYS A 87 6.42 -17.30 10.87
C LYS A 87 5.35 -18.04 11.67
N LEU A 88 4.43 -17.32 12.27
CA LEU A 88 3.25 -17.92 12.90
C LEU A 88 2.11 -18.05 11.89
N LYS A 89 1.26 -19.08 12.06
CA LYS A 89 -0.03 -19.20 11.35
C LYS A 89 -0.93 -18.02 11.70
N GLU A 90 -1.84 -17.68 10.79
CA GLU A 90 -2.85 -16.65 11.03
C GLU A 90 -3.73 -17.04 12.24
N GLY A 91 -3.89 -16.12 13.19
CA GLY A 91 -4.64 -16.37 14.43
C GLY A 91 -3.88 -17.11 15.55
N ALA A 92 -2.61 -17.50 15.34
CA ALA A 92 -1.81 -18.14 16.40
C ALA A 92 -1.61 -17.20 17.60
N ILE A 93 -1.74 -17.75 18.81
CA ILE A 93 -1.59 -17.05 20.09
C ILE A 93 -0.66 -17.85 21.01
N PRO A 94 0.10 -17.20 21.91
CA PRO A 94 0.91 -17.92 22.88
C PRO A 94 0.03 -18.72 23.82
N SER A 95 0.21 -20.04 23.87
CA SER A 95 -0.66 -20.95 24.63
C SER A 95 0.10 -21.92 25.53
N ILE A 96 1.44 -21.96 25.46
CA ILE A 96 2.29 -22.84 26.26
C ILE A 96 3.09 -21.99 27.26
N PHE A 97 2.92 -22.23 28.56
CA PHE A 97 3.62 -21.51 29.62
C PHE A 97 4.23 -22.52 30.60
N PRO A 98 5.41 -23.10 30.29
CA PRO A 98 5.97 -24.22 31.05
C PRO A 98 6.33 -23.84 32.50
N ASN A 99 6.60 -22.56 32.75
CA ASN A 99 6.98 -22.04 34.06
C ASN A 99 5.78 -21.39 34.80
N CYS A 100 4.57 -21.76 34.42
CA CYS A 100 3.31 -21.33 35.05
C CYS A 100 2.45 -22.57 35.40
N PRO A 101 1.48 -22.45 36.32
CA PRO A 101 0.55 -23.52 36.61
C PRO A 101 -0.07 -24.14 35.35
N LYS A 102 -0.11 -25.48 35.26
CA LYS A 102 -0.51 -26.22 34.04
C LYS A 102 -1.86 -25.77 33.44
N TYR A 103 -2.79 -25.30 34.26
CA TYR A 103 -4.11 -24.82 33.80
C TYR A 103 -4.05 -23.51 33.00
N LEU A 104 -2.95 -22.77 33.04
CA LEU A 104 -2.72 -21.57 32.22
C LEU A 104 -2.18 -21.90 30.83
N SER A 105 -1.73 -23.15 30.61
CA SER A 105 -1.34 -23.64 29.30
C SER A 105 -2.51 -24.38 28.65
N TYR A 106 -2.80 -24.10 27.38
CA TYR A 106 -3.89 -24.72 26.64
C TYR A 106 -3.39 -25.83 25.70
N SER A 107 -4.04 -27.00 25.71
CA SER A 107 -3.79 -28.10 24.78
C SER A 107 -4.77 -28.07 23.61
N LEU A 108 -4.26 -28.23 22.38
CA LEU A 108 -5.08 -28.27 21.17
C LEU A 108 -6.04 -29.49 21.21
N LYS A 109 -7.35 -29.26 21.38
CA LYS A 109 -8.38 -30.31 21.23
C LYS A 109 -8.57 -30.63 19.74
N ARG A 110 -8.10 -31.79 19.28
CA ARG A 110 -8.34 -32.29 17.91
C ARG A 110 -9.81 -32.70 17.74
N ARG A 111 -10.50 -32.15 16.74
CA ARG A 111 -11.83 -32.62 16.30
C ARG A 111 -11.64 -33.90 15.49
N LYS A 112 -12.28 -35.01 15.86
CA LYS A 112 -12.25 -36.25 15.04
C LYS A 112 -12.96 -35.98 13.71
N LEU A 113 -12.31 -36.36 12.61
CA LEU A 113 -12.88 -36.29 11.26
C LEU A 113 -14.02 -37.32 11.11
N PRO A 114 -15.08 -37.04 10.32
CA PRO A 114 -16.16 -38.00 10.08
C PRO A 114 -15.64 -39.24 9.35
N LEU A 115 -16.08 -40.43 9.77
CA LEU A 115 -15.79 -41.69 9.09
C LEU A 115 -16.49 -41.73 7.72
N ILE A 116 -15.71 -41.87 6.65
CA ILE A 116 -16.18 -42.04 5.28
C ILE A 116 -16.81 -43.44 5.17
N ARG A 117 -18.10 -43.52 4.81
CA ARG A 117 -18.78 -44.78 4.45
C ARG A 117 -18.26 -45.25 3.09
N SER A 118 -17.76 -46.48 3.02
CA SER A 118 -17.35 -47.14 1.78
C SER A 118 -18.58 -47.49 0.91
N SER A 119 -18.57 -47.07 -0.35
CA SER A 119 -19.54 -47.49 -1.35
C SER A 119 -19.02 -48.72 -2.10
N SER A 120 -19.79 -49.80 -2.09
CA SER A 120 -19.55 -51.04 -2.84
C SER A 120 -19.82 -50.88 -4.36
N PRO A 121 -19.33 -51.81 -5.20
CA PRO A 121 -19.16 -51.57 -6.64
C PRO A 121 -20.45 -51.73 -7.46
N LYS A 122 -20.58 -50.89 -8.50
CA LYS A 122 -21.66 -50.90 -9.50
C LYS A 122 -21.71 -52.21 -10.31
N LYS A 123 -22.90 -52.81 -10.42
CA LYS A 123 -23.26 -53.75 -11.51
C LYS A 123 -24.21 -53.07 -12.49
N LYS A 124 -23.98 -53.32 -13.79
CA LYS A 124 -24.78 -52.90 -14.96
C LYS A 124 -26.07 -53.73 -15.09
N LYS A 125 -27.19 -53.14 -15.55
CA LYS A 125 -27.95 -53.53 -16.77
C LYS A 125 -29.34 -52.84 -16.92
N THR A 126 -29.55 -52.31 -18.13
CA THR A 126 -30.73 -52.34 -19.04
C THR A 126 -32.09 -51.66 -18.75
N ASP A 127 -32.47 -50.88 -19.77
CA ASP A 127 -33.75 -50.32 -20.27
C ASP A 127 -35.12 -50.85 -19.80
N LYS A 128 -36.08 -49.92 -19.63
CA LYS A 128 -37.44 -49.95 -20.25
C LYS A 128 -38.26 -48.66 -20.01
N LYS A 129 -39.06 -48.29 -21.03
CA LYS A 129 -40.06 -47.20 -21.10
C LYS A 129 -41.30 -47.45 -20.22
N LYS A 130 -41.93 -46.37 -19.68
CA LYS A 130 -43.38 -46.00 -19.77
C LYS A 130 -43.74 -44.84 -18.81
N ASP A 131 -44.51 -43.89 -19.31
CA ASP A 131 -45.39 -42.92 -18.59
C ASP A 131 -46.84 -43.47 -18.59
N PRO A 132 -47.87 -42.90 -17.91
CA PRO A 132 -47.93 -41.86 -16.84
C PRO A 132 -48.90 -42.21 -15.67
N GLN A 133 -49.11 -41.24 -14.75
CA GLN A 133 -50.31 -40.90 -13.91
C GLN A 133 -50.22 -40.98 -12.35
N MET A 134 -50.41 -39.81 -11.72
CA MET A 134 -51.04 -39.40 -10.41
C MET A 134 -50.93 -40.34 -9.18
N ASP A 135 -50.60 -39.91 -7.95
CA ASP A 135 -51.01 -38.67 -7.24
C ASP A 135 -50.17 -38.44 -5.95
N CYS A 136 -50.02 -37.16 -5.55
CA CYS A 136 -49.75 -36.51 -4.23
C CYS A 136 -48.77 -37.14 -3.17
N ALA A 137 -47.93 -36.44 -2.38
CA ALA A 137 -47.89 -35.08 -1.84
C ALA A 137 -46.50 -34.70 -1.22
N PHE A 138 -46.18 -33.40 -1.26
CA PHE A 138 -45.33 -32.56 -0.36
C PHE A 138 -43.97 -33.08 0.18
N ASN A 139 -42.84 -32.51 -0.26
CA ASN A 139 -42.28 -31.23 0.22
C ASN A 139 -40.88 -31.00 -0.41
N SER A 140 -40.69 -29.91 -1.15
CA SER A 140 -39.37 -29.45 -1.55
C SER A 140 -39.30 -27.92 -1.50
N LYS A 141 -38.22 -27.39 -0.93
CA LYS A 141 -37.64 -26.12 -1.39
C LYS A 141 -36.46 -26.49 -2.28
N PRO A 142 -36.34 -25.83 -3.43
CA PRO A 142 -35.17 -24.98 -3.58
C PRO A 142 -35.46 -23.63 -4.25
N SER A 143 -34.48 -22.76 -4.06
CA SER A 143 -34.10 -21.56 -4.81
C SER A 143 -34.25 -21.71 -6.36
N ILE A 144 -34.51 -20.65 -7.12
CA ILE A 144 -33.49 -19.70 -7.64
C ILE A 144 -34.22 -18.60 -8.47
N GLU A 145 -33.73 -17.35 -8.36
CA GLU A 145 -33.71 -16.21 -9.30
C GLU A 145 -34.88 -15.83 -10.25
N ILE A 146 -35.13 -14.50 -10.32
CA ILE A 146 -35.12 -13.60 -11.52
C ILE A 146 -36.22 -12.52 -11.47
N ALA A 147 -35.81 -11.32 -11.89
CA ALA A 147 -36.56 -10.19 -12.48
C ALA A 147 -37.74 -9.57 -11.70
N ILE A 148 -37.59 -8.26 -11.44
CA ILE A 148 -38.68 -7.36 -11.13
C ILE A 148 -38.97 -6.56 -12.40
N THR A 149 -40.12 -6.81 -13.01
CA THR A 149 -40.80 -5.88 -13.92
C THR A 149 -42.21 -5.66 -13.40
N ASP A 150 -42.62 -4.40 -13.44
CA ASP A 150 -43.79 -3.80 -12.83
C ASP A 150 -45.16 -4.33 -13.31
N SER A 151 -46.13 -4.35 -12.38
CA SER A 151 -47.56 -3.95 -12.47
C SER A 151 -48.37 -4.71 -11.40
N ILE A 152 -48.58 -4.15 -10.19
CA ILE A 152 -49.74 -3.33 -9.75
C ILE A 152 -51.06 -4.15 -9.88
N ASN A 153 -51.82 -4.49 -8.84
CA ASN A 153 -52.22 -3.70 -7.66
C ASN A 153 -52.73 -4.60 -6.50
N ASP A 154 -52.70 -4.02 -5.30
CA ASP A 154 -53.62 -4.20 -4.16
C ASP A 154 -53.04 -4.67 -2.80
N SER A 155 -53.01 -3.68 -1.89
CA SER A 155 -53.24 -3.75 -0.44
C SER A 155 -52.32 -4.64 0.43
N VAL A 156 -51.35 -3.98 1.08
CA VAL A 156 -51.05 -3.97 2.54
C VAL A 156 -49.66 -3.33 2.71
N GLY A 157 -49.62 -2.11 3.25
CA GLY A 157 -48.39 -1.35 3.44
C GLY A 157 -47.47 -1.99 4.49
N ILE A 158 -46.36 -2.57 4.04
CA ILE A 158 -45.35 -3.17 4.93
C ILE A 158 -44.77 -2.09 5.87
N PHE A 159 -44.82 -2.39 7.17
CA PHE A 159 -44.23 -1.61 8.26
C PHE A 159 -42.71 -1.80 8.29
N SER A 160 -41.94 -0.70 8.27
CA SER A 160 -40.47 -0.73 8.16
C SER A 160 -39.82 0.27 9.13
N PHE A 161 -38.55 0.03 9.48
CA PHE A 161 -37.79 0.91 10.37
C PHE A 161 -37.68 2.33 9.82
N SER A 162 -37.55 2.50 8.51
CA SER A 162 -37.52 3.80 7.83
C SER A 162 -38.82 4.59 8.02
N LYS A 163 -39.98 3.93 7.83
CA LYS A 163 -41.30 4.54 8.07
C LYS A 163 -41.52 4.86 9.55
N LEU A 164 -40.99 4.03 10.46
CA LEU A 164 -41.04 4.33 11.89
C LEU A 164 -40.16 5.56 12.21
N GLN A 165 -39.01 5.70 11.55
CA GLN A 165 -38.10 6.83 11.74
C GLN A 165 -38.68 8.17 11.21
N GLU A 166 -39.49 8.12 10.15
CA GLU A 166 -40.24 9.28 9.65
C GLU A 166 -41.38 9.69 10.60
N ASN A 167 -41.97 8.72 11.33
CA ASN A 167 -43.09 8.94 12.24
C ASN A 167 -42.71 8.95 13.74
N VAL A 168 -41.42 9.04 14.10
CA VAL A 168 -41.00 8.96 15.53
C VAL A 168 -41.56 10.11 16.38
N ASN A 169 -41.87 11.24 15.75
CA ASN A 169 -42.44 12.40 16.43
C ASN A 169 -43.92 12.22 16.83
N SER A 170 -44.61 11.20 16.31
CA SER A 170 -45.99 10.87 16.68
C SER A 170 -46.11 9.80 17.77
N ILE A 171 -45.00 9.25 18.28
CA ILE A 171 -45.01 8.19 19.31
C ILE A 171 -45.30 8.80 20.69
N VAL A 172 -46.34 8.32 21.36
CA VAL A 172 -46.70 8.73 22.72
C VAL A 172 -46.08 7.78 23.75
N PHE A 173 -45.33 8.32 24.72
CA PHE A 173 -44.68 7.55 25.78
C PHE A 173 -44.87 8.15 27.18
N PRO A 174 -44.76 7.35 28.26
CA PRO A 174 -45.07 7.80 29.63
C PRO A 174 -44.19 8.97 30.12
N SER A 175 -44.72 9.76 31.05
CA SER A 175 -44.01 10.93 31.59
C SER A 175 -42.73 10.53 32.33
N GLY A 176 -41.60 11.18 32.03
CA GLY A 176 -40.29 10.91 32.63
C GLY A 176 -39.37 10.04 31.77
N TRP A 177 -39.87 9.50 30.66
CA TRP A 177 -39.06 8.87 29.63
C TRP A 177 -38.44 9.92 28.69
N SER A 178 -37.29 9.58 28.13
CA SER A 178 -36.53 10.38 27.17
C SER A 178 -36.23 9.55 25.92
N ARG A 179 -36.10 10.21 24.76
CA ARG A 179 -35.89 9.57 23.47
C ARG A 179 -34.52 9.94 22.90
N HIS A 180 -33.79 8.95 22.40
CA HIS A 180 -32.56 9.14 21.65
C HIS A 180 -32.61 8.34 20.34
N ASP A 181 -32.43 9.02 19.21
CA ASP A 181 -32.40 8.41 17.88
C ASP A 181 -30.97 8.45 17.33
N ILE A 182 -30.48 7.32 16.83
CA ILE A 182 -29.27 7.21 16.03
C ILE A 182 -29.73 6.85 14.60
N PRO A 183 -29.72 7.83 13.68
CA PRO A 183 -30.33 7.66 12.37
C PRO A 183 -29.85 6.41 11.63
N GLY A 184 -30.79 5.61 11.13
CA GLY A 184 -30.51 4.38 10.38
C GLY A 184 -29.89 3.24 11.18
N LYS A 185 -29.79 3.33 12.52
CA LYS A 185 -29.14 2.32 13.37
C LYS A 185 -29.98 1.85 14.55
N LEU A 186 -30.51 2.77 15.36
CA LEU A 186 -31.16 2.41 16.63
C LEU A 186 -32.03 3.55 17.17
N ILE A 187 -33.21 3.22 17.70
CA ILE A 187 -34.04 4.16 18.49
C ILE A 187 -34.08 3.67 19.94
N MET A 188 -33.87 4.57 20.90
CA MET A 188 -33.84 4.26 22.33
C MET A 188 -34.81 5.12 23.13
N PHE A 189 -35.53 4.51 24.05
CA PHE A 189 -36.34 5.17 25.07
C PHE A 189 -35.74 4.86 26.45
N SER A 190 -35.45 5.88 27.25
CA SER A 190 -34.74 5.75 28.54
C SER A 190 -35.45 6.49 29.65
N PHE A 191 -35.61 5.85 30.81
CA PHE A 191 -36.13 6.43 32.04
C PHE A 191 -35.02 6.50 33.10
N PHE A 192 -34.78 7.70 33.62
CA PHE A 192 -33.70 7.97 34.57
C PHE A 192 -34.28 8.28 35.96
N ILE A 193 -33.59 7.84 37.01
CA ILE A 193 -33.90 8.16 38.40
C ILE A 193 -32.68 8.85 39.03
N VAL A 194 -32.90 9.84 39.88
CA VAL A 194 -31.85 10.49 40.66
C VAL A 194 -31.79 9.84 42.04
N LYS A 195 -30.60 9.40 42.47
CA LYS A 195 -30.39 8.96 43.84
C LYS A 195 -30.06 10.17 44.71
N THR A 196 -30.93 10.54 45.63
CA THR A 196 -30.61 11.52 46.69
C THR A 196 -30.12 10.75 47.91
N GLU A 197 -28.87 10.94 48.31
CA GLU A 197 -28.34 10.40 49.57
C GLU A 197 -28.69 11.39 50.70
N GLU A 198 -29.34 10.91 51.76
CA GLU A 198 -29.84 11.73 52.87
C GLU A 198 -28.72 12.43 53.69
N THR A 199 -27.44 12.22 53.38
CA THR A 199 -26.31 12.67 54.21
C THR A 199 -25.34 13.67 53.56
N ALA A 200 -25.66 14.26 52.40
CA ALA A 200 -24.80 15.32 51.84
C ALA A 200 -25.58 16.39 51.06
N ILE A 201 -26.42 17.17 51.75
CA ILE A 201 -26.91 18.46 51.22
C ILE A 201 -25.81 19.50 51.49
N THR A 202 -24.83 19.59 50.60
CA THR A 202 -23.99 20.79 50.46
C THR A 202 -24.46 21.55 49.22
N GLU A 203 -24.38 22.88 49.24
CA GLU A 203 -24.98 23.79 48.24
C GLU A 203 -24.50 23.61 46.78
N ASN A 204 -23.65 22.62 46.48
CA ASN A 204 -23.14 22.30 45.14
C ASN A 204 -23.27 20.80 44.76
N TYR A 205 -24.23 20.05 45.31
CA TYR A 205 -24.49 18.68 44.87
C TYR A 205 -25.18 18.63 43.49
N ILE A 206 -24.50 18.06 42.50
CA ILE A 206 -25.06 17.78 41.17
C ILE A 206 -25.65 16.36 41.20
N PRO A 207 -26.99 16.20 41.08
CA PRO A 207 -27.60 14.88 41.11
C PRO A 207 -27.16 14.03 39.92
N THR A 208 -26.60 12.84 40.16
CA THR A 208 -26.22 11.91 39.10
C THR A 208 -27.45 11.11 38.64
N PRO A 209 -27.92 11.25 37.39
CA PRO A 209 -29.02 10.45 36.88
C PRO A 209 -28.57 9.00 36.64
N ILE A 210 -29.27 8.06 37.24
CA ILE A 210 -29.08 6.62 37.06
C ILE A 210 -30.10 6.13 36.03
N LEU A 211 -29.64 5.40 35.01
CA LEU A 211 -30.54 4.74 34.06
C LEU A 211 -31.30 3.61 34.77
N TYR A 212 -32.60 3.77 34.92
CA TYR A 212 -33.43 2.80 35.62
C TYR A 212 -34.07 1.80 34.66
N LYS A 213 -34.72 2.27 33.59
CA LYS A 213 -35.38 1.43 32.56
C LYS A 213 -34.99 1.92 31.16
N ARG A 214 -34.77 1.01 30.21
CA ARG A 214 -34.48 1.35 28.79
C ARG A 214 -35.14 0.36 27.83
N VAL A 215 -35.67 0.85 26.72
CA VAL A 215 -36.17 0.06 25.59
C VAL A 215 -35.41 0.47 24.33
N CYS A 216 -34.81 -0.49 23.64
CA CYS A 216 -34.01 -0.31 22.43
C CYS A 216 -34.68 -0.97 21.22
N LEU A 217 -34.63 -0.30 20.07
CA LEU A 217 -35.22 -0.75 18.81
C LEU A 217 -34.17 -0.80 17.71
N GLY A 218 -33.85 -2.02 17.25
CA GLY A 218 -32.92 -2.23 16.14
C GLY A 218 -33.56 -2.08 14.77
N VAL A 219 -32.73 -1.99 13.73
CA VAL A 219 -33.13 -1.83 12.31
C VAL A 219 -34.09 -2.94 11.83
N ASN A 220 -34.02 -4.13 12.43
CA ASN A 220 -34.91 -5.26 12.12
C ASN A 220 -36.28 -5.21 12.82
N LEU A 221 -36.58 -4.11 13.53
CA LEU A 221 -37.74 -3.92 14.40
C LEU A 221 -37.74 -4.80 15.66
N ASN A 222 -36.58 -5.36 16.03
CA ASN A 222 -36.42 -6.13 17.26
C ASN A 222 -36.34 -5.19 18.47
N VAL A 223 -37.07 -5.54 19.52
CA VAL A 223 -37.12 -4.78 20.78
C VAL A 223 -36.15 -5.41 21.78
N GLN A 224 -35.47 -4.62 22.59
CA GLN A 224 -34.68 -5.10 23.74
C GLN A 224 -34.92 -4.21 24.95
N CYS A 225 -35.33 -4.81 26.06
CA CYS A 225 -35.62 -4.10 27.31
C CYS A 225 -34.50 -4.30 28.35
N PHE A 226 -34.17 -3.25 29.09
CA PHE A 226 -33.12 -3.25 30.13
C PHE A 226 -33.63 -2.59 31.41
N VAL A 227 -33.23 -3.14 32.56
CA VAL A 227 -33.38 -2.49 33.88
C VAL A 227 -32.02 -2.41 34.54
N MET A 228 -31.60 -1.21 34.99
CA MET A 228 -30.28 -0.97 35.58
C MET A 228 -29.13 -1.56 34.73
N ASN A 229 -29.21 -1.42 33.41
CA ASN A 229 -28.30 -1.99 32.39
C ASN A 229 -28.26 -3.52 32.26
N ILE A 230 -29.15 -4.27 32.92
CA ILE A 230 -29.30 -5.72 32.76
C ILE A 230 -30.42 -5.98 31.75
N SER A 231 -30.15 -6.79 30.72
CA SER A 231 -31.16 -7.19 29.73
C SER A 231 -32.24 -8.07 30.38
N VAL A 232 -33.50 -7.71 30.19
CA VAL A 232 -34.64 -8.50 30.65
C VAL A 232 -35.12 -9.37 29.50
N ASN A 233 -35.59 -10.59 29.79
CA ASN A 233 -36.19 -11.42 28.75
C ASN A 233 -37.47 -10.73 28.22
N ASN A 234 -37.48 -10.41 26.93
CA ASN A 234 -38.55 -9.72 26.24
C ASN A 234 -39.85 -10.55 26.17
N ASP A 235 -39.77 -11.88 26.33
CA ASP A 235 -40.93 -12.79 26.34
C ASP A 235 -41.93 -12.44 27.46
N LEU A 236 -41.49 -11.79 28.54
CA LEU A 236 -42.36 -11.28 29.62
C LEU A 236 -43.34 -10.18 29.17
N PHE A 237 -43.07 -9.51 28.05
CA PHE A 237 -43.87 -8.38 27.56
C PHE A 237 -44.61 -8.70 26.24
N GLY A 238 -44.48 -9.94 25.76
CA GLY A 238 -45.30 -10.52 24.69
C GLY A 238 -44.90 -10.15 23.26
N LEU A 239 -43.79 -9.44 23.02
CA LEU A 239 -43.39 -8.98 21.69
C LEU A 239 -41.87 -8.87 21.53
N ASN A 240 -41.28 -9.73 20.68
CA ASN A 240 -39.86 -9.69 20.32
C ASN A 240 -39.58 -8.80 19.09
N ARG A 241 -40.61 -8.51 18.28
CA ARG A 241 -40.55 -7.71 17.06
C ARG A 241 -41.80 -6.84 16.91
N LEU A 242 -41.64 -5.58 16.50
CA LEU A 242 -42.76 -4.66 16.26
C LEU A 242 -43.40 -4.88 14.89
N ASN A 243 -44.74 -4.86 14.85
CA ASN A 243 -45.52 -4.91 13.61
C ASN A 243 -46.25 -3.59 13.32
N CYS A 244 -46.47 -2.76 14.34
CA CYS A 244 -47.01 -1.41 14.20
C CYS A 244 -46.47 -0.44 15.28
N ILE A 245 -46.77 0.87 15.16
CA ILE A 245 -46.39 1.89 16.16
C ILE A 245 -47.10 1.64 17.51
N LYS A 246 -48.33 1.13 17.48
CA LYS A 246 -49.13 0.88 18.68
C LYS A 246 -48.49 -0.17 19.60
N ASP A 247 -47.85 -1.19 19.00
CA ASP A 247 -47.07 -2.20 19.72
C ASP A 247 -45.98 -1.56 20.58
N LEU A 248 -45.31 -0.52 20.05
CA LEU A 248 -44.23 0.17 20.76
C LEU A 248 -44.77 1.01 21.93
N GLU A 249 -45.88 1.72 21.73
CA GLU A 249 -46.53 2.48 22.80
C GLU A 249 -47.01 1.56 23.93
N ASP A 250 -47.56 0.39 23.57
CA ASP A 250 -48.04 -0.61 24.52
C ASP A 250 -46.89 -1.26 25.30
N ILE A 251 -45.76 -1.55 24.66
CA ILE A 251 -44.54 -2.03 25.35
C ILE A 251 -44.03 -0.97 26.32
N LEU A 252 -43.98 0.31 25.93
CA LEU A 252 -43.52 1.39 26.80
C LEU A 252 -44.45 1.55 28.02
N LYS A 253 -45.77 1.48 27.84
CA LYS A 253 -46.76 1.52 28.95
C LYS A 253 -46.66 0.31 29.87
N LYS A 254 -46.56 -0.91 29.32
CA LYS A 254 -46.41 -2.15 30.10
C LYS A 254 -45.10 -2.16 30.87
N PHE A 255 -44.00 -1.77 30.23
CA PHE A 255 -42.68 -1.77 30.85
C PHE A 255 -42.58 -0.70 31.96
N ASP A 256 -43.19 0.47 31.78
CA ASP A 256 -43.29 1.52 32.80
C ASP A 256 -43.97 1.02 34.09
N THR A 257 -45.12 0.35 33.95
CA THR A 257 -45.92 -0.19 35.06
C THR A 257 -45.41 -1.52 35.64
N SER A 258 -44.54 -2.23 34.93
CA SER A 258 -44.03 -3.53 35.39
C SER A 258 -43.08 -3.44 36.60
N VAL A 259 -43.31 -4.33 37.57
CA VAL A 259 -42.44 -4.59 38.73
C VAL A 259 -41.70 -5.91 38.47
N ILE A 260 -40.43 -5.83 38.08
CA ILE A 260 -39.67 -6.98 37.55
C ILE A 260 -39.08 -7.86 38.67
N CYS A 261 -39.08 -7.41 39.93
CA CYS A 261 -38.54 -8.13 41.08
C CYS A 261 -39.24 -7.70 42.39
N LYS A 262 -39.48 -8.63 43.32
CA LYS A 262 -40.02 -8.36 44.69
C LYS A 262 -38.96 -7.81 45.67
N GLY A 263 -37.73 -7.61 45.22
CA GLY A 263 -36.60 -7.14 46.03
C GLY A 263 -36.41 -5.62 45.97
N TYR A 264 -36.39 -5.00 47.15
CA TYR A 264 -36.18 -3.58 47.46
C TYR A 264 -37.32 -2.63 47.03
N LYS A 265 -38.25 -2.34 47.94
CA LYS A 265 -39.17 -1.20 47.84
C LYS A 265 -38.36 0.10 47.98
N LEU A 266 -38.22 0.87 46.90
CA LEU A 266 -37.81 2.27 47.03
C LEU A 266 -38.81 2.98 47.95
N LYS A 267 -38.35 3.60 49.04
CA LYS A 267 -39.18 4.50 49.85
C LYS A 267 -39.81 5.55 48.91
N GLU A 268 -41.11 5.80 49.04
CA GLU A 268 -41.87 6.78 48.24
C GLU A 268 -41.24 8.19 48.24
N GLN A 269 -40.41 8.48 49.24
CA GLN A 269 -39.67 9.74 49.37
C GLN A 269 -38.53 9.93 48.36
N LEU A 270 -38.11 8.90 47.62
CA LEU A 270 -37.12 9.00 46.53
C LEU A 270 -37.73 9.32 45.14
N LEU A 271 -39.07 9.45 45.05
CA LEU A 271 -39.79 9.71 43.79
C LEU A 271 -40.10 11.20 43.54
N HIS A 272 -39.25 12.12 44.00
CA HIS A 272 -39.46 13.57 43.84
C HIS A 272 -38.68 14.18 42.67
N SER A 273 -38.88 13.67 41.45
CA SER A 273 -38.61 14.46 40.25
C SER A 273 -39.52 14.09 39.08
N LYS A 274 -40.76 14.61 39.11
CA LYS A 274 -41.57 14.81 37.88
C LYS A 274 -41.02 15.99 37.06
N THR A 275 -39.71 16.05 36.84
CA THR A 275 -39.07 17.06 36.01
C THR A 275 -38.43 16.36 34.82
N THR A 276 -39.06 16.51 33.65
CA THR A 276 -38.47 16.17 32.36
C THR A 276 -37.12 16.86 32.21
N PHE A 277 -36.06 16.08 31.98
CA PHE A 277 -34.78 16.62 31.53
C PHE A 277 -35.02 17.32 30.19
N THR A 278 -34.60 18.59 30.09
CA THR A 278 -34.76 19.42 28.88
C THR A 278 -33.44 19.46 28.12
N ASP A 279 -33.51 19.15 26.82
CA ASP A 279 -32.45 19.32 25.84
C ASP A 279 -32.08 20.84 25.71
N PRO A 280 -30.80 21.22 25.54
CA PRO A 280 -30.40 22.60 25.23
C PRO A 280 -31.04 23.24 23.98
N ALA A 281 -31.76 22.49 23.15
CA ALA A 281 -32.61 23.05 22.09
C ALA A 281 -34.04 23.34 22.62
N GLY A 282 -34.30 24.61 22.95
CA GLY A 282 -35.55 25.03 23.56
C GLY A 282 -36.79 24.89 22.69
N SER A 283 -37.85 24.31 23.28
CA SER A 283 -39.24 24.72 23.05
C SER A 283 -40.12 24.23 24.21
N ARG A 284 -40.46 25.13 25.14
CA ARG A 284 -41.51 24.90 26.15
C ARG A 284 -42.82 25.47 25.59
N LEU A 285 -43.77 24.60 25.27
CA LEU A 285 -45.19 24.96 25.25
C LEU A 285 -45.71 24.86 26.68
N GLN A 286 -45.86 26.01 27.35
CA GLN A 286 -46.62 26.07 28.59
C GLN A 286 -48.11 26.06 28.23
N LYS A 287 -48.83 25.00 28.60
CA LYS A 287 -50.28 25.10 28.81
C LYS A 287 -50.49 25.63 30.24
N ASN A 288 -51.06 26.83 30.31
CA ASN A 288 -51.53 27.44 31.54
C ASN A 288 -52.67 26.59 32.11
N ASN A 289 -52.49 26.04 33.31
CA ASN A 289 -53.61 25.68 34.17
C ASN A 289 -53.62 26.66 35.34
N THR A 290 -54.60 27.55 35.30
CA THR A 290 -54.98 28.49 36.35
C THR A 290 -55.53 27.76 37.56
N THR A 291 -54.92 27.98 38.73
CA THR A 291 -55.65 28.17 39.99
C THR A 291 -54.90 29.21 40.84
N PRO A 292 -55.59 30.15 41.51
CA PRO A 292 -54.94 31.31 42.10
C PRO A 292 -54.29 30.93 43.44
N LYS A 293 -52.96 31.05 43.55
CA LYS A 293 -52.29 31.06 44.86
C LYS A 293 -52.27 32.50 45.39
N ARG A 294 -52.84 32.67 46.57
CA ARG A 294 -52.84 33.87 47.43
C ARG A 294 -51.55 34.68 47.29
N ILE A 295 -51.69 35.97 46.97
CA ILE A 295 -50.60 36.94 46.92
C ILE A 295 -50.17 37.24 48.35
N HIS A 296 -48.98 36.81 48.76
CA HIS A 296 -48.30 37.45 49.89
C HIS A 296 -47.61 38.71 49.36
N ILE A 297 -47.93 39.85 49.96
CA ILE A 297 -47.35 41.15 49.63
C ILE A 297 -45.84 41.09 49.96
N LEU A 298 -44.99 41.11 48.95
CA LEU A 298 -43.53 41.20 49.14
C LEU A 298 -43.19 42.60 49.70
N SER A 299 -42.30 42.65 50.68
CA SER A 299 -41.75 43.91 51.20
C SER A 299 -41.16 44.79 50.07
N SER A 300 -41.26 46.12 50.22
CA SER A 300 -40.87 47.10 49.18
C SER A 300 -39.44 46.91 48.66
N SER A 301 -38.51 46.48 49.52
CA SER A 301 -37.11 46.18 49.18
C SER A 301 -36.97 44.97 48.25
N LYS A 302 -37.76 43.90 48.49
CA LYS A 302 -37.77 42.69 47.67
C LYS A 302 -38.36 42.96 46.28
N VAL A 303 -39.39 43.83 46.20
CA VAL A 303 -39.96 44.30 44.93
C VAL A 303 -38.95 45.14 44.13
N GLN A 304 -38.19 46.02 44.79
CA GLN A 304 -37.12 46.78 44.13
C GLN A 304 -35.99 45.87 43.60
N GLN A 305 -35.57 44.85 44.36
CA GLN A 305 -34.57 43.87 43.92
C GLN A 305 -35.04 43.11 42.67
N LEU A 306 -36.31 42.68 42.64
CA LEU A 306 -36.92 42.00 41.49
C LEU A 306 -37.02 42.92 40.27
N ARG A 307 -37.38 44.20 40.45
CA ARG A 307 -37.39 45.20 39.36
C ARG A 307 -35.99 45.42 38.79
N LYS A 308 -34.96 45.49 39.65
CA LYS A 308 -33.55 45.61 39.22
C LYS A 308 -33.09 44.38 38.43
N ASN A 309 -33.39 43.18 38.92
CA ASN A 309 -33.08 41.91 38.24
C ASN A 309 -33.83 41.78 36.90
N HIS A 310 -35.09 42.19 36.84
CA HIS A 310 -35.86 42.22 35.59
C HIS A 310 -35.25 43.19 34.58
N LYS A 311 -34.86 44.40 35.00
CA LYS A 311 -34.18 45.38 34.14
C LYS A 311 -32.85 44.85 33.60
N LEU A 312 -32.03 44.21 34.45
CA LEU A 312 -30.79 43.56 34.03
C LEU A 312 -31.04 42.41 33.04
N THR A 313 -32.09 41.63 33.24
CA THR A 313 -32.48 40.52 32.36
C THR A 313 -32.93 41.02 30.99
N LEU A 314 -33.73 42.10 30.97
CA LEU A 314 -34.15 42.78 29.73
C LEU A 314 -32.94 43.36 28.97
N GLN A 315 -31.99 43.98 29.67
CA GLN A 315 -30.76 44.48 29.05
C GLN A 315 -29.90 43.35 28.48
N ARG A 316 -29.75 42.23 29.18
CA ARG A 316 -29.05 41.04 28.67
C ARG A 316 -29.75 40.47 27.43
N LYS A 317 -31.09 40.37 27.45
CA LYS A 317 -31.88 39.91 26.30
C LYS A 317 -31.71 40.84 25.10
N TYR A 318 -31.76 42.15 25.31
CA TYR A 318 -31.57 43.15 24.25
C TYR A 318 -30.16 43.08 23.64
N ARG A 319 -29.12 42.96 24.48
CA ARG A 319 -27.73 42.76 24.02
C ARG A 319 -27.59 41.48 23.20
N ALA A 320 -28.20 40.38 23.64
CA ALA A 320 -28.18 39.11 22.92
C ALA A 320 -28.90 39.20 21.56
N VAL A 321 -30.02 39.92 21.48
CA VAL A 321 -30.75 40.16 20.22
C VAL A 321 -29.90 40.97 19.24
N ILE A 322 -29.25 42.04 19.70
CA ILE A 322 -28.34 42.84 18.87
C ILE A 322 -27.15 42.01 18.38
N LEU A 323 -26.55 41.21 19.28
CA LEU A 323 -25.42 40.35 18.92
C LEU A 323 -25.82 39.32 17.86
N ASN A 324 -26.98 38.67 18.05
CA ASN A 324 -27.52 37.73 17.05
C ASN A 324 -27.79 38.39 15.70
N LYS A 325 -28.28 39.65 15.69
CA LYS A 325 -28.47 40.40 14.44
C LYS A 325 -27.13 40.68 13.75
N LYS A 326 -26.09 41.08 14.49
CA LYS A 326 -24.73 41.27 13.94
C LYS A 326 -24.15 39.97 13.39
N LEU A 327 -24.31 38.86 14.11
CA LEU A 327 -23.83 37.55 13.68
C LEU A 327 -24.53 37.07 12.41
N LYS A 328 -25.86 37.24 12.31
CA LYS A 328 -26.63 36.93 11.09
C LYS A 328 -26.18 37.76 9.89
N ASN A 329 -25.95 39.05 10.07
CA ASN A 329 -25.45 39.90 8.98
C ASN A 329 -24.03 39.49 8.55
N LYS A 330 -23.16 39.13 9.51
CA LYS A 330 -21.82 38.62 9.18
C LYS A 330 -21.88 37.30 8.41
N LEU A 331 -22.77 36.38 8.82
CA LEU A 331 -23.03 35.14 8.09
C LEU A 331 -23.52 35.41 6.67
N PHE A 332 -24.47 36.32 6.49
CA PHE A 332 -25.00 36.68 5.16
C PHE A 332 -23.91 37.26 4.25
N ASN A 333 -23.07 38.15 4.77
CA ASN A 333 -21.96 38.72 4.01
C ASN A 333 -20.93 37.65 3.59
N MET A 334 -20.55 36.76 4.52
CA MET A 334 -19.63 35.65 4.22
C MET A 334 -20.23 34.69 3.18
N GLN A 335 -21.54 34.41 3.23
CA GLN A 335 -22.23 33.63 2.21
C GLN A 335 -22.23 34.32 0.84
N GLY A 336 -22.38 35.65 0.80
CA GLY A 336 -22.27 36.45 -0.43
C GLY A 336 -20.85 36.52 -1.01
N GLU A 337 -19.81 36.50 -0.17
CA GLU A 337 -18.43 36.39 -0.63
C GLU A 337 -18.14 34.98 -1.20
N MET A 338 -18.66 33.93 -0.56
CA MET A 338 -18.57 32.56 -1.07
C MET A 338 -19.30 32.35 -2.40
N SER A 339 -20.42 33.03 -2.63
CA SER A 339 -21.16 32.94 -3.90
C SER A 339 -20.41 33.60 -5.07
N LYS A 340 -19.74 34.74 -4.83
CA LYS A 340 -18.85 35.38 -5.84
C LYS A 340 -17.61 34.53 -6.17
N LEU A 341 -17.13 33.73 -5.23
CA LEU A 341 -16.03 32.79 -5.48
C LEU A 341 -16.48 31.60 -6.33
N THR A 342 -17.76 31.20 -6.26
CA THR A 342 -18.33 30.10 -7.04
C THR A 342 -18.67 30.49 -8.47
N THR A 343 -18.82 31.78 -8.79
CA THR A 343 -19.16 32.24 -10.15
C THR A 343 -18.00 32.18 -11.16
N MET A 344 -16.74 32.06 -10.71
CA MET A 344 -15.60 31.76 -11.59
C MET A 344 -15.31 30.26 -11.55
N ASN A 345 -15.21 29.61 -12.71
CA ASN A 345 -14.85 28.20 -12.78
C ASN A 345 -13.42 28.02 -12.23
N LEU A 346 -13.20 27.00 -11.40
CA LEU A 346 -11.88 26.65 -10.86
C LEU A 346 -10.85 26.50 -11.99
N GLU A 347 -11.27 25.88 -13.10
CA GLU A 347 -10.43 25.66 -14.27
C GLU A 347 -10.02 26.96 -14.97
N GLU A 348 -10.92 27.94 -15.02
CA GLU A 348 -10.64 29.28 -15.54
C GLU A 348 -9.62 30.02 -14.67
N ARG A 349 -9.66 29.83 -13.34
CA ARG A 349 -8.64 30.38 -12.44
C ARG A 349 -7.30 29.67 -12.58
N LEU A 350 -7.29 28.35 -12.70
CA LEU A 350 -6.06 27.58 -12.85
C LEU A 350 -5.35 27.95 -14.16
N THR A 351 -6.11 28.18 -15.24
CA THR A 351 -5.59 28.61 -16.55
C THR A 351 -5.16 30.07 -16.56
N THR A 352 -5.97 30.98 -16.00
CA THR A 352 -5.63 32.41 -15.89
C THR A 352 -4.34 32.63 -15.09
N ASN A 353 -4.15 31.86 -14.01
CA ASN A 353 -2.94 31.92 -13.18
C ASN A 353 -1.76 31.09 -13.74
N LYS A 354 -1.89 30.52 -14.94
CA LYS A 354 -0.83 29.73 -15.63
C LYS A 354 -0.25 28.60 -14.77
N ILE A 355 -1.09 27.90 -14.00
CA ILE A 355 -0.65 26.78 -13.17
C ILE A 355 -0.24 25.58 -14.05
N PRO A 356 0.91 24.94 -13.80
CA PRO A 356 1.38 23.78 -14.58
C PRO A 356 0.37 22.64 -14.65
N THR A 357 0.29 21.95 -15.79
CA THR A 357 -0.68 20.87 -16.05
C THR A 357 -0.67 19.79 -14.97
N ASN A 358 0.49 19.29 -14.56
CA ASN A 358 0.57 18.24 -13.54
C ASN A 358 0.04 18.69 -12.17
N GLN A 359 0.20 19.96 -11.83
CA GLN A 359 -0.37 20.53 -10.61
C GLN A 359 -1.89 20.67 -10.72
N ARG A 360 -2.40 21.07 -11.89
CA ARG A 360 -3.84 21.11 -12.16
C ARG A 360 -4.46 19.73 -12.00
N VAL A 361 -3.88 18.70 -12.62
CA VAL A 361 -4.34 17.30 -12.48
C VAL A 361 -4.37 16.87 -11.01
N ALA A 362 -3.31 17.15 -10.25
CA ALA A 362 -3.28 16.84 -8.81
C ALA A 362 -4.40 17.54 -8.02
N LEU A 363 -4.65 18.82 -8.30
CA LEU A 363 -5.71 19.60 -7.65
C LEU A 363 -7.10 19.07 -8.01
N HIS A 364 -7.34 18.74 -9.27
CA HIS A 364 -8.59 18.11 -9.69
C HIS A 364 -8.83 16.80 -8.96
N GLU A 365 -7.80 15.96 -8.82
CA GLU A 365 -7.91 14.69 -8.09
C GLU A 365 -8.16 14.88 -6.59
N ILE A 366 -7.55 15.89 -5.96
CA ILE A 366 -7.83 16.25 -4.56
C ILE A 366 -9.31 16.65 -4.41
N LEU A 367 -9.83 17.48 -5.32
CA LEU A 367 -11.23 17.91 -5.31
C LEU A 367 -12.17 16.73 -5.57
N SER A 368 -11.89 15.91 -6.57
CA SER A 368 -12.68 14.71 -6.88
C SER A 368 -12.71 13.75 -5.70
N ALA A 369 -11.56 13.48 -5.07
CA ALA A 369 -11.47 12.62 -3.89
C ALA A 369 -12.26 13.16 -2.70
N SER A 370 -12.34 14.49 -2.53
CA SER A 370 -13.12 15.13 -1.46
C SER A 370 -14.62 14.96 -1.61
N GLN A 371 -15.11 14.76 -2.84
CA GLN A 371 -16.55 14.60 -3.14
C GLN A 371 -17.04 13.17 -2.89
N VAL A 372 -16.14 12.20 -2.74
CA VAL A 372 -16.50 10.79 -2.59
C VAL A 372 -16.76 10.45 -1.12
N LEU A 373 -17.93 9.88 -0.83
CA LEU A 373 -18.33 9.46 0.53
C LEU A 373 -17.48 8.30 1.09
N ASN A 374 -16.91 7.47 0.20
CA ASN A 374 -16.07 6.33 0.55
C ASN A 374 -14.71 6.42 -0.16
N LEU A 375 -13.65 6.63 0.61
CA LEU A 375 -12.26 6.72 0.13
C LEU A 375 -11.80 5.48 -0.68
N LYS A 376 -12.44 4.32 -0.47
CA LYS A 376 -12.12 3.08 -1.21
C LYS A 376 -12.77 3.01 -2.59
N GLY A 377 -13.71 3.89 -2.90
CA GLY A 377 -14.45 3.96 -4.17
C GLY A 377 -13.92 5.00 -5.16
N SER A 378 -12.86 5.74 -4.81
CA SER A 378 -12.29 6.80 -5.62
C SER A 378 -11.81 6.26 -6.98
N ARG A 379 -12.30 6.87 -8.06
CA ARG A 379 -11.81 6.65 -9.42
C ARG A 379 -10.81 7.74 -9.75
N TYR A 380 -9.70 7.34 -10.35
CA TYR A 380 -8.61 8.24 -10.72
C TYR A 380 -8.61 8.42 -12.24
N SER A 381 -8.29 9.63 -12.69
CA SER A 381 -8.02 9.91 -14.10
C SER A 381 -6.78 9.17 -14.60
N GLU A 382 -6.72 8.94 -15.90
CA GLU A 382 -5.58 8.25 -16.53
C GLU A 382 -4.28 9.04 -16.37
N ASP A 383 -4.33 10.36 -16.54
CA ASP A 383 -3.19 11.26 -16.32
C ASP A 383 -2.66 11.17 -14.89
N TRP A 384 -3.56 11.09 -13.90
CA TRP A 384 -3.14 10.92 -12.51
C TRP A 384 -2.53 9.56 -12.24
N ILE A 385 -3.11 8.49 -12.79
CA ILE A 385 -2.53 7.14 -12.71
C ILE A 385 -1.13 7.14 -13.31
N LEU A 386 -0.91 7.79 -14.46
CA LEU A 386 0.40 7.92 -15.09
C LEU A 386 1.41 8.65 -14.21
N LEU A 387 1.03 9.79 -13.62
CA LEU A 387 1.87 10.53 -12.68
C LEU A 387 2.21 9.68 -11.44
N CYS A 388 1.23 8.93 -10.92
CA CYS A 388 1.42 8.03 -9.79
C CYS A 388 2.34 6.84 -10.14
N LEU A 389 2.23 6.29 -11.36
CA LEU A 389 3.12 5.26 -11.90
C LEU A 389 4.56 5.78 -11.95
N LEU A 390 4.77 6.96 -12.56
CA LEU A 390 6.09 7.60 -12.65
C LEU A 390 6.69 7.87 -11.26
N PHE A 391 5.89 8.38 -10.33
CA PHE A 391 6.34 8.63 -8.97
C PHE A 391 6.72 7.33 -8.24
N HIS A 392 5.89 6.28 -8.36
CA HIS A 392 6.19 4.99 -7.76
C HIS A 392 7.44 4.33 -8.39
N MET A 393 7.64 4.43 -9.70
CA MET A 393 8.85 3.92 -10.37
C MET A 393 10.11 4.65 -9.89
N ARG A 394 10.03 5.96 -9.67
CA ARG A 394 11.16 6.78 -9.21
C ARG A 394 11.47 6.58 -7.73
N SER A 395 10.44 6.44 -6.89
CA SER A 395 10.57 6.30 -5.43
C SER A 395 9.37 5.59 -4.81
N PRO A 396 9.39 4.26 -4.69
CA PRO A 396 8.34 3.51 -4.01
C PRO A 396 8.19 3.91 -2.54
N CYS A 397 9.29 4.27 -1.87
CA CYS A 397 9.27 4.73 -0.47
C CYS A 397 8.62 6.12 -0.36
N GLY A 398 8.97 7.06 -1.23
CA GLY A 398 8.35 8.38 -1.28
C GLY A 398 6.86 8.28 -1.61
N TYR A 399 6.50 7.44 -2.56
CA TYR A 399 5.10 7.16 -2.91
C TYR A 399 4.30 6.65 -1.70
N ASN A 400 4.82 5.65 -0.99
CA ASN A 400 4.18 5.12 0.21
C ASN A 400 4.13 6.14 1.35
N PHE A 401 5.15 7.00 1.49
CA PHE A 401 5.13 8.07 2.48
C PHE A 401 3.99 9.06 2.21
N VAL A 402 3.89 9.58 0.99
CA VAL A 402 2.82 10.52 0.59
C VAL A 402 1.45 9.89 0.78
N ARG A 403 1.30 8.62 0.40
CA ARG A 403 0.04 7.87 0.53
C ARG A 403 -0.33 7.56 1.98
N ASN A 404 0.59 7.09 2.80
CA ASN A 404 0.31 6.65 4.17
C ASN A 404 0.05 7.82 5.13
N ASN A 405 0.48 9.03 4.75
CA ASN A 405 0.22 10.26 5.50
C ASN A 405 -0.93 11.08 4.88
N ASP A 406 -1.71 10.50 3.96
CA ASP A 406 -2.86 11.13 3.30
C ASP A 406 -2.55 12.52 2.70
N ILE A 407 -1.32 12.73 2.22
CA ILE A 407 -0.87 14.02 1.67
C ILE A 407 -1.53 14.27 0.31
N MET A 408 -1.67 13.21 -0.51
CA MET A 408 -2.36 13.26 -1.80
C MET A 408 -3.20 12.00 -2.03
N PRO A 409 -4.29 12.08 -2.82
CA PRO A 409 -5.15 10.94 -3.12
C PRO A 409 -4.45 9.97 -4.08
N LEU A 410 -3.53 9.17 -3.55
CA LEU A 410 -2.74 8.23 -4.33
C LEU A 410 -3.38 6.85 -4.40
N PRO A 411 -3.44 6.21 -5.59
CA PRO A 411 -3.94 4.85 -5.72
C PRO A 411 -3.09 3.86 -4.93
N CYS A 412 -3.67 2.72 -4.59
CA CYS A 412 -2.92 1.70 -3.89
C CYS A 412 -1.80 1.11 -4.75
N VAL A 413 -0.70 0.67 -4.13
CA VAL A 413 0.43 0.05 -4.84
C VAL A 413 -0.01 -1.17 -5.65
N ARG A 414 -1.05 -1.88 -5.21
CA ARG A 414 -1.63 -2.99 -5.99
C ARG A 414 -2.25 -2.52 -7.30
N THR A 415 -2.93 -1.37 -7.29
CA THR A 415 -3.46 -0.74 -8.51
C THR A 415 -2.32 -0.36 -9.45
N ILE A 416 -1.29 0.31 -8.92
CA ILE A 416 -0.08 0.67 -9.69
C ILE A 416 0.57 -0.58 -10.32
N ARG A 417 0.79 -1.63 -9.53
CA ARG A 417 1.35 -2.89 -10.04
C ARG A 417 0.47 -3.57 -11.09
N ARG A 418 -0.86 -3.46 -10.96
CA ARG A 418 -1.79 -4.00 -11.95
C ARG A 418 -1.63 -3.28 -13.30
N TYR A 419 -1.54 -1.96 -13.30
CA TYR A 419 -1.27 -1.20 -14.52
C TYR A 419 0.09 -1.54 -15.11
N LEU A 420 1.14 -1.64 -14.28
CA LEU A 420 2.46 -2.08 -14.75
C LEU A 420 2.43 -3.49 -15.35
N SER A 421 1.65 -4.42 -14.78
CA SER A 421 1.53 -5.78 -15.30
C SER A 421 0.75 -5.88 -16.61
N SER A 422 0.01 -4.84 -16.99
CA SER A 422 -0.67 -4.77 -18.29
C SER A 422 0.28 -4.41 -19.42
N ILE A 423 1.48 -3.89 -19.10
CA ILE A 423 2.53 -3.61 -20.08
C ILE A 423 3.25 -4.93 -20.36
N ASP A 424 3.16 -5.39 -21.60
CA ASP A 424 3.87 -6.59 -22.04
C ASP A 424 5.36 -6.28 -22.21
N THR A 425 6.23 -7.08 -21.60
CA THR A 425 7.69 -6.87 -21.64
C THR A 425 8.37 -8.15 -22.11
N GLN A 426 8.11 -8.52 -23.37
CA GLN A 426 8.75 -9.67 -23.99
C GLN A 426 10.17 -9.34 -24.46
N CYS A 427 11.00 -10.37 -24.65
CA CYS A 427 12.27 -10.18 -25.34
C CYS A 427 12.01 -9.97 -26.84
N GLY A 428 12.93 -9.28 -27.52
CA GLY A 428 12.79 -8.88 -28.91
C GLY A 428 12.73 -7.36 -29.09
N PHE A 429 12.41 -6.97 -30.32
CA PHE A 429 12.01 -5.62 -30.68
C PHE A 429 10.49 -5.55 -30.60
N ASP A 430 9.94 -4.82 -29.64
CA ASP A 430 8.49 -4.75 -29.42
C ASP A 430 7.80 -3.89 -30.51
N PRO A 431 6.90 -4.48 -31.34
CA PRO A 431 6.19 -3.74 -32.38
C PRO A 431 5.35 -2.58 -31.84
N LYS A 432 4.73 -2.72 -30.64
CA LYS A 432 3.91 -1.67 -30.04
C LYS A 432 4.78 -0.49 -29.61
N PHE A 433 5.91 -0.79 -28.96
CA PHE A 433 6.91 0.23 -28.65
C PHE A 433 7.38 0.95 -29.91
N LEU A 434 7.70 0.24 -30.99
CA LEU A 434 8.20 0.84 -32.24
C LEU A 434 7.17 1.74 -32.92
N GLN A 435 5.89 1.39 -32.84
CA GLN A 435 4.80 2.24 -33.30
C GLN A 435 4.71 3.54 -32.49
N MET A 436 4.85 3.47 -31.17
CA MET A 436 4.89 4.67 -30.33
C MET A 436 6.17 5.48 -30.58
N PHE A 437 7.29 4.80 -30.80
CA PHE A 437 8.57 5.40 -31.10
C PHE A 437 8.55 6.14 -32.45
N SER A 438 7.84 5.62 -33.46
CA SER A 438 7.71 6.30 -34.75
C SER A 438 6.87 7.57 -34.66
N LEU A 439 5.79 7.56 -33.86
CA LEU A 439 5.02 8.76 -33.55
C LEU A 439 5.87 9.80 -32.80
N TYR A 440 6.70 9.35 -31.86
CA TYR A 440 7.64 10.21 -31.14
C TYR A 440 8.68 10.82 -32.11
N MET A 441 9.28 10.02 -32.99
CA MET A 441 10.23 10.50 -33.99
C MET A 441 9.59 11.44 -34.99
N ALA A 442 8.32 11.24 -35.36
CA ALA A 442 7.60 12.15 -36.26
C ALA A 442 7.45 13.57 -35.69
N GLN A 443 7.38 13.71 -34.36
CA GLN A 443 7.32 15.00 -33.68
C GLN A 443 8.69 15.70 -33.58
N LYS A 444 9.79 14.99 -33.86
CA LYS A 444 11.15 15.51 -33.76
C LYS A 444 11.61 16.16 -35.06
N GLU A 445 12.51 17.14 -34.95
CA GLU A 445 13.17 17.73 -36.11
C GLU A 445 14.08 16.72 -36.81
N LYS A 446 14.44 17.00 -38.07
CA LYS A 446 15.20 16.07 -38.90
C LYS A 446 16.53 15.67 -38.25
N PHE A 447 17.30 16.63 -37.73
CA PHE A 447 18.60 16.37 -37.11
C PHE A 447 18.49 15.61 -35.78
N GLN A 448 17.44 15.85 -35.00
CA GLN A 448 17.17 15.15 -33.72
C GLN A 448 16.90 13.65 -33.89
N ARG A 449 16.52 13.23 -35.10
CA ARG A 449 16.30 11.82 -35.45
C ARG A 449 17.60 11.07 -35.71
N HIS A 450 18.73 11.76 -35.85
CA HIS A 450 20.02 11.15 -36.14
C HIS A 450 20.67 10.62 -34.85
N GLY A 451 21.15 9.38 -34.86
CA GLY A 451 21.70 8.74 -33.68
C GLY A 451 22.65 7.59 -33.94
N LEU A 452 23.10 6.99 -32.84
CA LEU A 452 23.94 5.81 -32.77
C LEU A 452 23.18 4.66 -32.13
N LEU A 453 23.48 3.44 -32.56
CA LEU A 453 23.04 2.22 -31.91
C LEU A 453 24.13 1.75 -30.93
N VAL A 454 23.77 1.55 -29.67
CA VAL A 454 24.70 1.04 -28.64
C VAL A 454 24.14 -0.26 -28.09
N PHE A 455 24.99 -1.25 -27.90
CA PHE A 455 24.57 -2.49 -27.25
C PHE A 455 25.67 -3.05 -26.34
N ASP A 456 25.23 -3.72 -25.28
CA ASP A 456 26.10 -4.41 -24.34
C ASP A 456 25.35 -5.59 -23.70
N GLU A 457 26.12 -6.51 -23.12
CA GLU A 457 25.61 -7.68 -22.41
C GLU A 457 25.73 -7.51 -20.89
N ILE A 458 24.66 -7.85 -20.18
CA ILE A 458 24.60 -7.78 -18.73
C ILE A 458 24.47 -9.20 -18.19
N SER A 459 25.35 -9.61 -17.28
CA SER A 459 25.19 -10.88 -16.57
C SER A 459 24.00 -10.80 -15.61
N THR A 460 23.11 -11.78 -15.70
CA THR A 460 21.90 -11.90 -14.89
C THR A 460 21.95 -13.16 -14.03
N ARG A 461 21.18 -13.16 -12.94
CA ARG A 461 21.03 -14.37 -12.10
C ARG A 461 20.04 -15.32 -12.75
N GLU A 462 20.44 -16.57 -12.89
CA GLU A 462 19.55 -17.64 -13.36
C GLU A 462 18.37 -17.81 -12.39
N SER A 463 17.17 -17.61 -12.91
CA SER A 463 15.94 -17.81 -12.16
C SER A 463 14.81 -18.07 -13.14
N ILE A 464 13.90 -18.97 -12.79
CA ILE A 464 12.71 -19.23 -13.59
C ILE A 464 11.50 -18.81 -12.77
N ALA A 465 10.67 -17.95 -13.34
CA ALA A 465 9.41 -17.55 -12.75
C ALA A 465 8.26 -17.91 -13.68
N VAL A 466 7.19 -18.43 -13.10
CA VAL A 466 5.96 -18.75 -13.82
C VAL A 466 5.08 -17.52 -13.83
N ASN A 467 4.65 -17.09 -15.01
CA ASN A 467 3.57 -16.13 -15.14
C ASN A 467 2.24 -16.88 -15.10
N SER A 468 1.56 -16.84 -13.96
CA SER A 468 0.28 -17.55 -13.76
C SER A 468 -0.87 -17.01 -14.61
N ALA A 469 -0.75 -15.81 -15.18
CA ALA A 469 -1.81 -15.21 -15.99
C ALA A 469 -1.89 -15.82 -17.40
N ASN A 470 -0.74 -16.08 -18.02
CA ASN A 470 -0.64 -16.64 -19.37
C ASN A 470 0.01 -18.04 -19.40
N LEU A 471 0.30 -18.62 -18.24
CA LEU A 471 0.95 -19.93 -18.07
C LEU A 471 2.30 -20.05 -18.79
N THR A 472 3.02 -18.92 -18.94
CA THR A 472 4.35 -18.90 -19.56
C THR A 472 5.46 -18.93 -18.51
N TYR A 473 6.65 -19.39 -18.94
CA TYR A 473 7.86 -19.34 -18.14
C TYR A 473 8.71 -18.14 -18.56
N THR A 474 9.19 -17.40 -17.56
CA THR A 474 10.16 -16.31 -17.73
C THR A 474 11.51 -16.73 -17.17
N GLY A 475 12.60 -16.21 -17.75
CA GLY A 475 13.98 -16.51 -17.32
C GLY A 475 14.68 -17.65 -18.09
N LEU A 476 14.10 -18.07 -19.21
CA LEU A 476 14.75 -18.91 -20.21
C LEU A 476 15.40 -18.06 -21.30
N VAL A 477 16.25 -18.67 -22.13
CA VAL A 477 16.75 -18.06 -23.37
C VAL A 477 15.57 -17.58 -24.22
N ASP A 478 15.64 -16.35 -24.70
CA ASP A 478 14.59 -15.74 -25.51
C ASP A 478 15.20 -14.67 -26.44
N PHE A 479 15.29 -15.01 -27.73
CA PHE A 479 15.73 -14.10 -28.78
C PHE A 479 14.57 -13.37 -29.49
N GLY A 480 13.38 -13.33 -28.87
CA GLY A 480 12.18 -12.71 -29.41
C GLY A 480 11.36 -13.66 -30.29
N GLU A 481 10.29 -13.15 -30.91
CA GLU A 481 9.30 -13.97 -31.64
C GLU A 481 9.90 -14.83 -32.76
N GLU A 482 10.79 -14.25 -33.57
CA GLU A 482 11.47 -14.93 -34.68
C GLU A 482 12.76 -15.66 -34.26
N GLY A 483 13.15 -15.55 -32.99
CA GLY A 483 14.42 -16.04 -32.46
C GLY A 483 14.31 -17.41 -31.79
N GLU A 484 15.48 -17.98 -31.45
CA GLU A 484 15.55 -19.18 -30.62
C GLU A 484 14.98 -18.90 -29.21
N LYS A 485 14.09 -19.78 -28.75
CA LYS A 485 13.52 -19.76 -27.40
C LYS A 485 13.88 -21.03 -26.65
N GLY A 486 14.22 -20.89 -25.38
CA GLY A 486 14.52 -21.98 -24.48
C GLY A 486 13.29 -22.86 -24.31
N LYS A 487 13.45 -24.16 -24.53
CA LYS A 487 12.36 -25.15 -24.43
C LYS A 487 12.41 -25.92 -23.11
N THR A 488 13.58 -25.95 -22.48
CA THR A 488 13.86 -26.80 -21.33
C THR A 488 14.36 -25.98 -20.15
N PHE A 489 14.21 -26.53 -18.94
CA PHE A 489 14.74 -25.92 -17.72
C PHE A 489 16.29 -25.84 -17.70
N SER A 490 16.98 -26.52 -18.61
CA SER A 490 18.43 -26.36 -18.83
C SER A 490 18.77 -25.08 -19.61
N ASP A 491 17.82 -24.47 -20.31
CA ASP A 491 18.02 -23.28 -21.14
C ASP A 491 17.80 -21.99 -20.32
N LYS A 492 18.24 -21.97 -19.06
CA LYS A 492 18.17 -20.77 -18.23
C LYS A 492 19.04 -19.68 -18.83
N ALA A 493 18.46 -18.49 -18.95
CA ALA A 493 19.21 -17.31 -19.33
C ALA A 493 20.03 -16.82 -18.13
N ASN A 494 21.27 -16.43 -18.42
CA ASN A 494 22.19 -15.83 -17.45
C ASN A 494 22.89 -14.58 -18.00
N HIS A 495 22.53 -14.15 -19.21
CA HIS A 495 22.92 -12.89 -19.81
C HIS A 495 21.69 -12.22 -20.43
N GLY A 496 21.69 -10.89 -20.43
CA GLY A 496 20.73 -10.05 -21.14
C GLY A 496 21.47 -9.13 -22.10
N LEU A 497 21.21 -9.26 -23.39
CA LEU A 497 21.71 -8.37 -24.43
C LEU A 497 20.71 -7.23 -24.62
N VAL A 498 21.17 -5.98 -24.49
CA VAL A 498 20.31 -4.80 -24.59
C VAL A 498 20.80 -3.90 -25.72
N PHE A 499 19.89 -3.52 -26.61
CA PHE A 499 20.11 -2.51 -27.63
C PHE A 499 19.48 -1.18 -27.20
N MET A 500 20.22 -0.09 -27.39
CA MET A 500 19.79 1.27 -27.09
C MET A 500 20.03 2.18 -28.29
N PHE A 501 19.07 3.04 -28.59
CA PHE A 501 19.25 4.18 -29.47
C PHE A 501 19.72 5.40 -28.66
N ILE A 502 20.76 6.06 -29.14
CA ILE A 502 21.30 7.30 -28.56
C ILE A 502 21.29 8.37 -29.66
N PRO A 503 20.40 9.37 -29.63
CA PRO A 503 20.43 10.50 -30.55
C PRO A 503 21.73 11.31 -30.39
N LEU A 504 22.15 11.97 -31.47
CA LEU A 504 23.33 12.83 -31.49
C LEU A 504 23.02 14.25 -31.00
N GLU A 505 21.82 14.76 -31.27
CA GLU A 505 21.42 16.14 -30.97
C GLU A 505 20.57 16.25 -29.69
N ASP A 506 20.02 15.14 -29.21
CA ASP A 506 19.23 15.07 -27.98
C ASP A 506 20.00 14.36 -26.86
N ASN A 507 19.62 14.61 -25.61
CA ASN A 507 20.27 14.00 -24.43
C ASN A 507 19.34 12.98 -23.76
N TYR A 508 19.09 11.85 -24.43
CA TYR A 508 18.43 10.69 -23.85
C TYR A 508 19.04 9.39 -24.36
N ALA A 509 18.73 8.28 -23.70
CA ALA A 509 19.05 6.94 -24.18
C ALA A 509 17.77 6.11 -24.12
N GLN A 510 17.42 5.47 -25.23
CA GLN A 510 16.19 4.71 -25.34
C GLN A 510 16.51 3.24 -25.57
N PRO A 511 16.21 2.33 -24.63
CA PRO A 511 16.22 0.90 -24.90
C PRO A 511 15.21 0.57 -25.99
N VAL A 512 15.65 -0.18 -27.00
CA VAL A 512 14.86 -0.51 -28.20
C VAL A 512 14.66 -2.01 -28.38
N GLY A 513 15.49 -2.83 -27.75
CA GLY A 513 15.35 -4.28 -27.78
C GLY A 513 16.13 -4.94 -26.65
N VAL A 514 15.57 -6.02 -26.11
CA VAL A 514 16.18 -6.81 -25.02
C VAL A 514 16.09 -8.28 -25.38
N PHE A 515 17.18 -9.02 -25.20
CA PHE A 515 17.27 -10.44 -25.51
C PHE A 515 17.89 -11.19 -24.35
N ALA A 516 17.43 -12.41 -24.09
CA ALA A 516 17.92 -13.24 -23.00
C ALA A 516 18.71 -14.43 -23.57
N SER A 517 19.94 -14.65 -23.10
CA SER A 517 20.83 -15.68 -23.62
C SER A 517 21.48 -16.51 -22.50
N LYS A 518 21.94 -17.71 -22.88
CA LYS A 518 22.73 -18.59 -22.02
C LYS A 518 24.18 -18.50 -22.45
N GLY A 519 24.96 -17.78 -21.65
CA GLY A 519 26.30 -17.31 -22.00
C GLY A 519 26.28 -16.11 -22.94
N PRO A 520 27.45 -15.65 -23.38
CA PRO A 520 27.55 -14.58 -24.36
C PRO A 520 26.83 -14.95 -25.66
N THR A 521 26.18 -13.98 -26.28
CA THR A 521 25.44 -14.17 -27.53
C THR A 521 26.40 -14.64 -28.62
N LYS A 522 25.99 -15.63 -29.42
CA LYS A 522 26.81 -16.11 -30.54
C LYS A 522 27.00 -14.96 -31.54
N GLY A 523 28.23 -14.73 -31.99
CA GLY A 523 28.58 -13.61 -32.88
C GLY A 523 27.68 -13.49 -34.12
N VAL A 524 27.37 -14.60 -34.79
CA VAL A 524 26.48 -14.62 -35.97
C VAL A 524 25.07 -14.13 -35.62
N VAL A 525 24.51 -14.60 -34.50
CA VAL A 525 23.18 -14.20 -34.02
C VAL A 525 23.19 -12.72 -33.65
N LEU A 526 24.25 -12.26 -32.98
CA LEU A 526 24.43 -10.84 -32.66
C LEU A 526 24.44 -9.97 -33.93
N THR A 527 25.17 -10.37 -34.98
CA THR A 527 25.19 -9.66 -36.27
C THR A 527 23.79 -9.54 -36.87
N GLN A 528 23.02 -10.64 -36.88
CA GLN A 528 21.63 -10.63 -37.37
C GLN A 528 20.75 -9.66 -36.56
N LEU A 529 20.88 -9.67 -35.23
CA LEU A 529 20.13 -8.77 -34.35
C LEU A 529 20.51 -7.30 -34.57
N VAL A 530 21.80 -7.00 -34.79
CA VAL A 530 22.28 -5.65 -35.11
C VAL A 530 21.67 -5.14 -36.42
N ILE A 531 21.69 -5.95 -37.49
CA ILE A 531 21.10 -5.58 -38.79
C ILE A 531 19.58 -5.37 -38.63
N LYS A 532 18.91 -6.24 -37.86
CA LYS A 532 17.48 -6.11 -37.56
C LYS A 532 17.19 -4.83 -36.78
N ALA A 533 17.99 -4.51 -35.77
CA ALA A 533 17.85 -3.28 -34.98
C ALA A 533 17.92 -2.04 -35.87
N ILE A 534 18.93 -1.94 -36.74
CA ILE A 534 19.08 -0.84 -37.69
C ILE A 534 17.83 -0.72 -38.56
N THR A 535 17.43 -1.82 -39.20
CA THR A 535 16.29 -1.86 -40.13
C THR A 535 14.99 -1.40 -39.46
N VAL A 536 14.76 -1.85 -38.24
CA VAL A 536 13.54 -1.55 -37.49
C VAL A 536 13.51 -0.10 -36.99
N LEU A 537 14.63 0.44 -36.54
CA LEU A 537 14.73 1.84 -36.11
C LEU A 537 14.61 2.82 -37.28
N GLU A 538 15.24 2.51 -38.41
CA GLU A 538 15.15 3.31 -39.63
C GLU A 538 13.72 3.35 -40.16
N LYS A 539 12.99 2.22 -40.13
CA LYS A 539 11.55 2.18 -40.43
C LYS A 539 10.72 3.03 -39.47
N ALA A 540 11.13 3.15 -38.21
CA ALA A 540 10.49 4.01 -37.23
C ALA A 540 10.88 5.49 -37.38
N GLY A 541 11.78 5.85 -38.31
CA GLY A 541 12.18 7.23 -38.58
C GLY A 541 13.39 7.72 -37.78
N ALA A 542 14.15 6.82 -37.15
CA ALA A 542 15.42 7.11 -36.50
C ALA A 542 16.59 6.75 -37.42
N PHE A 543 17.44 7.73 -37.76
CA PHE A 543 18.55 7.57 -38.69
C PHE A 543 19.83 7.14 -37.97
N ILE A 544 20.29 5.91 -38.23
CA ILE A 544 21.45 5.30 -37.58
C ILE A 544 22.72 5.60 -38.40
N HIS A 545 23.69 6.27 -37.77
CA HIS A 545 24.98 6.60 -38.40
C HIS A 545 26.13 5.72 -37.91
N GLY A 546 25.96 5.07 -36.77
CA GLY A 546 27.02 4.24 -36.24
C GLY A 546 26.60 3.33 -35.10
N ILE A 547 27.52 2.45 -34.74
CA ILE A 547 27.37 1.42 -33.73
C ILE A 547 28.48 1.56 -32.72
N VAL A 548 28.16 1.47 -31.43
CA VAL A 548 29.16 1.42 -30.35
C VAL A 548 28.99 0.12 -29.57
N CYS A 549 30.08 -0.66 -29.48
CA CYS A 549 30.13 -1.86 -28.66
C CYS A 549 31.53 -2.08 -28.07
N ASP A 550 31.64 -2.94 -27.05
CA ASP A 550 32.94 -3.29 -26.49
C ASP A 550 33.73 -4.23 -27.42
N GLY A 551 34.97 -4.55 -27.02
CA GLY A 551 35.85 -5.44 -27.77
C GLY A 551 35.74 -6.92 -27.39
N ALA A 552 34.64 -7.41 -26.82
CA ALA A 552 34.46 -8.81 -26.43
C ALA A 552 34.50 -9.77 -27.63
N ALA A 553 34.73 -11.06 -27.39
CA ALA A 553 34.87 -12.05 -28.47
C ALA A 553 33.67 -12.12 -29.43
N PRO A 554 32.40 -12.11 -28.95
CA PRO A 554 31.23 -12.03 -29.84
C PRO A 554 31.20 -10.76 -30.69
N ASN A 555 31.50 -9.61 -30.09
CA ASN A 555 31.48 -8.30 -30.75
C ASN A 555 32.56 -8.22 -31.84
N ARG A 556 33.75 -8.79 -31.59
CA ARG A 556 34.80 -8.93 -32.62
C ARG A 556 34.38 -9.86 -33.76
N LYS A 557 33.59 -10.89 -33.49
CA LYS A 557 33.04 -11.76 -34.53
C LYS A 557 32.04 -10.98 -35.40
N PHE A 558 31.14 -10.21 -34.79
CA PHE A 558 30.30 -9.24 -35.49
C PHE A 558 31.10 -8.29 -36.37
N TRP A 559 32.17 -7.68 -35.84
CA TRP A 559 33.06 -6.81 -36.65
C TRP A 559 33.60 -7.53 -37.88
N SER A 560 34.12 -8.75 -37.72
CA SER A 560 34.67 -9.51 -38.84
C SER A 560 33.60 -9.88 -39.89
N GLU A 561 32.37 -10.19 -39.47
CA GLU A 561 31.27 -10.51 -40.38
C GLU A 561 30.80 -9.29 -41.18
N MET A 562 30.83 -8.10 -40.58
CA MET A 562 30.55 -6.84 -41.29
C MET A 562 31.75 -6.30 -42.08
N GLY A 563 32.85 -7.06 -42.16
CA GLY A 563 34.06 -6.65 -42.86
C GLY A 563 34.81 -5.49 -42.22
N ILE A 564 34.64 -5.30 -40.91
CA ILE A 564 35.35 -4.29 -40.11
C ILE A 564 36.75 -4.81 -39.76
N CYS A 565 37.77 -3.99 -40.02
CA CYS A 565 39.17 -4.32 -39.82
C CYS A 565 39.89 -3.17 -39.12
N GLY A 566 40.56 -3.47 -37.99
CA GLY A 566 41.36 -2.51 -37.23
C GLY A 566 42.88 -2.67 -37.43
N LYS A 567 43.34 -3.33 -38.49
CA LYS A 567 44.77 -3.52 -38.74
C LYS A 567 45.43 -2.18 -39.07
N ILE A 568 46.63 -1.95 -38.51
CA ILE A 568 47.45 -0.78 -38.81
C ILE A 568 47.63 -0.69 -40.34
N ASN A 569 47.41 0.49 -40.90
CA ASN A 569 47.46 0.78 -42.35
C ASN A 569 46.38 0.11 -43.23
N LYS A 570 45.44 -0.67 -42.65
CA LYS A 570 44.30 -1.28 -43.36
C LYS A 570 43.02 -1.17 -42.53
N VAL A 571 42.74 0.04 -42.05
CA VAL A 571 41.58 0.32 -41.22
C VAL A 571 40.34 0.45 -42.09
N LYS A 572 39.34 -0.39 -41.82
CA LYS A 572 37.98 -0.27 -42.35
C LYS A 572 37.03 -0.32 -41.16
N ASN A 573 36.42 0.82 -40.82
CA ASN A 573 35.54 0.98 -39.66
C ASN A 573 34.08 1.25 -40.05
N TRP A 574 33.67 0.86 -41.25
CA TRP A 574 32.31 1.07 -41.72
C TRP A 574 31.85 -0.07 -42.64
N PHE A 575 30.53 -0.22 -42.76
CA PHE A 575 29.84 -1.07 -43.73
C PHE A 575 28.66 -0.32 -44.36
N GLU A 576 28.13 -0.83 -45.48
CA GLU A 576 27.01 -0.23 -46.20
C GLU A 576 25.71 -0.36 -45.41
N HIS A 577 24.89 0.70 -45.40
CA HIS A 577 23.65 0.69 -44.63
C HIS A 577 22.67 -0.34 -45.23
N PRO A 578 22.05 -1.22 -44.41
CA PRO A 578 21.32 -2.40 -44.90
C PRO A 578 20.05 -2.06 -45.69
N THR A 579 19.54 -0.82 -45.58
CA THR A 579 18.37 -0.35 -46.34
C THR A 579 18.67 0.83 -47.27
N ASP A 580 19.92 1.30 -47.34
CA ASP A 580 20.28 2.51 -48.11
C ASP A 580 21.74 2.46 -48.55
N GLU A 581 21.98 2.00 -49.78
CA GLU A 581 23.34 1.83 -50.33
C GLU A 581 24.17 3.11 -50.34
N LYS A 582 23.54 4.30 -50.29
CA LYS A 582 24.26 5.59 -50.29
C LYS A 582 24.81 5.95 -48.92
N ARG A 583 24.35 5.30 -47.84
CA ARG A 583 24.79 5.57 -46.47
C ARG A 583 25.72 4.50 -45.95
N LYS A 584 26.58 4.92 -45.04
CA LYS A 584 27.53 4.07 -44.32
C LYS A 584 27.20 4.08 -42.84
N ILE A 585 27.39 2.93 -42.21
CA ILE A 585 27.30 2.80 -40.75
C ILE A 585 28.72 2.64 -40.21
N PHE A 586 29.13 3.55 -39.34
CA PHE A 586 30.45 3.54 -38.72
C PHE A 586 30.44 2.71 -37.43
N VAL A 587 31.44 1.86 -37.23
CA VAL A 587 31.57 1.01 -36.05
C VAL A 587 32.67 1.56 -35.15
N PHE A 588 32.31 1.81 -33.90
CA PHE A 588 33.18 2.35 -32.86
C PHE A 588 33.33 1.34 -31.72
N SER A 589 34.53 1.30 -31.14
CA SER A 589 34.75 0.56 -29.90
C SER A 589 34.46 1.47 -28.71
N ASP A 590 34.01 0.89 -27.60
CA ASP A 590 33.90 1.58 -26.31
C ASP A 590 35.27 2.11 -25.85
N THR A 591 35.43 3.43 -25.93
CA THR A 591 36.66 4.15 -25.56
C THR A 591 37.08 3.93 -24.09
N PRO A 592 36.19 4.08 -23.08
CA PRO A 592 36.49 3.66 -21.70
C PRO A 592 37.06 2.24 -21.57
N HIS A 593 36.55 1.26 -22.34
CA HIS A 593 37.09 -0.09 -22.35
C HIS A 593 38.50 -0.16 -22.94
N LEU A 594 38.81 0.62 -23.98
CA LEU A 594 40.16 0.71 -24.54
C LEU A 594 41.19 1.19 -23.50
N PHE A 595 40.89 2.25 -22.73
CA PHE A 595 41.78 2.72 -21.66
C PHE A 595 42.02 1.64 -20.60
N LYS A 596 40.97 0.93 -20.18
CA LYS A 596 41.12 -0.19 -19.23
C LYS A 596 42.00 -1.29 -19.82
N ASN A 597 41.83 -1.63 -21.09
CA ASN A 597 42.62 -2.67 -21.75
C ASN A 597 44.10 -2.30 -21.86
N ILE A 598 44.42 -1.05 -22.23
CA ILE A 598 45.80 -0.55 -22.27
C ILE A 598 46.44 -0.65 -20.88
N ARG A 599 45.79 -0.10 -19.84
CA ARG A 599 46.30 -0.18 -18.46
C ARG A 599 46.44 -1.64 -18.01
N ASN A 600 45.43 -2.48 -18.23
CA ASN A 600 45.44 -3.87 -17.76
C ASN A 600 46.53 -4.69 -18.46
N ARG A 601 46.76 -4.46 -19.76
CA ARG A 601 47.86 -5.09 -20.51
C ARG A 601 49.20 -4.69 -19.93
N LEU A 602 49.43 -3.39 -19.73
CA LEU A 602 50.66 -2.89 -19.13
C LEU A 602 50.87 -3.41 -17.69
N TYR A 603 49.81 -3.47 -16.88
CA TYR A 603 49.87 -3.98 -15.51
C TYR A 603 50.18 -5.49 -15.43
N ASN A 604 49.54 -6.30 -16.29
CA ASN A 604 49.69 -7.75 -16.27
C ASN A 604 51.05 -8.17 -16.85
N ASN A 605 51.47 -7.56 -17.97
CA ASN A 605 52.71 -7.92 -18.66
C ASN A 605 53.93 -7.15 -18.15
N LYS A 606 53.74 -6.17 -17.26
CA LYS A 606 54.76 -5.28 -16.67
C LYS A 606 55.46 -4.34 -17.64
N GLU A 607 55.40 -4.61 -18.94
CA GLU A 607 55.97 -3.75 -19.96
C GLU A 607 55.06 -3.63 -21.19
N LEU A 608 55.17 -2.50 -21.88
CA LEU A 608 54.48 -2.23 -23.14
C LEU A 608 55.45 -1.55 -24.11
N LYS A 609 55.68 -2.18 -25.27
CA LYS A 609 56.52 -1.65 -26.34
C LYS A 609 55.63 -1.00 -27.40
N ILE A 610 55.88 0.28 -27.72
CA ILE A 610 55.09 1.04 -28.70
C ILE A 610 55.64 0.80 -30.11
N HIS A 611 56.95 0.94 -30.29
CA HIS A 611 57.68 0.62 -31.52
C HIS A 611 58.85 -0.31 -31.28
N GLU A 612 59.23 -1.10 -32.29
CA GLU A 612 60.32 -2.08 -32.19
C GLU A 612 61.67 -1.47 -31.80
N ASN A 613 61.89 -0.19 -32.15
CA ASN A 613 63.13 0.53 -31.88
C ASN A 613 63.09 1.38 -30.59
N GLU A 614 61.96 1.40 -29.87
CA GLU A 614 61.79 2.21 -28.66
C GLU A 614 61.94 1.38 -27.39
N THR A 615 62.40 2.04 -26.32
CA THR A 615 62.46 1.43 -24.99
C THR A 615 61.04 1.12 -24.48
N PRO A 616 60.79 -0.06 -23.90
CA PRO A 616 59.48 -0.41 -23.40
C PRO A 616 59.08 0.45 -22.21
N VAL A 617 57.81 0.84 -22.15
CA VAL A 617 57.22 1.50 -20.98
C VAL A 617 56.99 0.44 -19.91
N LYS A 618 57.64 0.57 -18.75
CA LYS A 618 57.49 -0.36 -17.63
C LYS A 618 56.46 0.13 -16.61
N TRP A 619 55.72 -0.80 -16.02
CA TRP A 619 54.78 -0.52 -14.93
C TRP A 619 55.50 0.03 -13.68
N ASP A 620 56.75 -0.39 -13.47
CA ASP A 620 57.55 0.04 -12.32
C ASP A 620 57.80 1.54 -12.28
N HIS A 621 57.81 2.23 -13.43
CA HIS A 621 57.87 3.69 -13.44
C HIS A 621 56.71 4.33 -12.66
N PHE A 622 55.50 3.79 -12.77
CA PHE A 622 54.33 4.28 -12.04
C PHE A 622 54.39 3.91 -10.55
N VAL A 623 54.95 2.73 -10.23
CA VAL A 623 55.18 2.29 -8.84
C VAL A 623 56.18 3.23 -8.16
N ASN A 624 57.28 3.57 -8.84
CA ASN A 624 58.32 4.45 -8.32
C ASN A 624 57.78 5.87 -8.08
N VAL A 625 57.03 6.44 -9.04
CA VAL A 625 56.34 7.72 -8.83
C VAL A 625 55.44 7.66 -7.61
N TYR A 626 54.62 6.62 -7.45
CA TYR A 626 53.74 6.50 -6.30
C TYR A 626 54.50 6.46 -4.96
N ASN A 627 55.59 5.70 -4.91
CA ASN A 627 56.40 5.54 -3.71
C ASN A 627 57.10 6.86 -3.35
N LEU A 628 57.68 7.56 -4.33
CA LEU A 628 58.33 8.86 -4.12
C LEU A 628 57.33 9.95 -3.74
N ASP A 629 56.21 10.05 -4.46
CA ASP A 629 55.20 11.09 -4.24
C ASP A 629 54.48 10.93 -2.89
N LYS A 630 54.41 9.70 -2.36
CA LYS A 630 53.87 9.42 -1.02
C LYS A 630 54.73 9.99 0.11
N LEU A 631 56.03 10.16 -0.11
CA LEU A 631 56.98 10.62 0.92
C LEU A 631 56.95 12.14 1.12
N ASN A 632 56.33 12.90 0.21
CA ASN A 632 56.30 14.36 0.31
C ASN A 632 55.56 14.81 1.60
N PRO A 633 56.16 15.72 2.38
CA PRO A 633 55.59 16.19 3.63
C PRO A 633 54.28 16.95 3.40
N GLY A 634 53.38 16.89 4.39
CA GLY A 634 52.13 17.68 4.38
C GLY A 634 51.11 17.31 3.31
N ASN A 635 51.18 16.11 2.72
CA ASN A 635 50.35 15.68 1.59
C ASN A 635 50.50 16.57 0.32
N LEU A 636 51.62 17.29 0.18
CA LEU A 636 51.95 18.08 -1.01
C LEU A 636 52.43 17.17 -2.15
N LYS A 637 51.51 16.33 -2.63
CA LYS A 637 51.74 15.38 -3.73
C LYS A 637 51.73 16.10 -5.07
N VAL A 638 52.70 15.77 -5.92
CA VAL A 638 52.77 16.18 -7.33
C VAL A 638 51.62 15.53 -8.10
N CYS A 639 51.26 14.28 -7.78
CA CYS A 639 50.08 13.60 -8.33
C CYS A 639 49.05 13.29 -7.23
N PRO A 640 48.25 14.27 -6.76
CA PRO A 640 47.37 14.10 -5.59
C PRO A 640 46.23 13.09 -5.83
N LYS A 641 45.87 12.83 -7.08
CA LYS A 641 44.85 11.84 -7.47
C LYS A 641 45.36 10.40 -7.35
N LEU A 642 46.67 10.19 -7.26
CA LEU A 642 47.28 8.87 -7.20
C LEU A 642 47.09 8.23 -5.84
N SER A 643 46.66 6.97 -5.85
CA SER A 643 46.41 6.18 -4.64
C SER A 643 46.91 4.75 -4.84
N ALA A 644 47.03 3.99 -3.74
CA ALA A 644 47.48 2.60 -3.79
C ALA A 644 46.66 1.75 -4.77
N SER A 645 45.35 2.00 -4.88
CA SER A 645 44.46 1.28 -5.80
C SER A 645 44.71 1.54 -7.28
N HIS A 646 45.48 2.58 -7.63
CA HIS A 646 45.95 2.79 -9.01
C HIS A 646 47.09 1.84 -9.35
N ILE A 647 47.98 1.58 -8.38
CA ILE A 647 49.20 0.79 -8.60
C ILE A 647 48.94 -0.70 -8.38
N VAL A 648 48.21 -1.06 -7.32
CA VAL A 648 47.86 -2.44 -6.98
C VAL A 648 46.43 -2.70 -7.40
N LEU A 649 46.27 -3.32 -8.57
CA LEU A 649 44.95 -3.56 -9.17
C LEU A 649 44.35 -4.91 -8.73
N ASN A 650 43.31 -4.86 -7.91
CA ASN A 650 42.42 -6.00 -7.69
C ASN A 650 41.35 -6.11 -8.80
N SER A 651 40.54 -7.19 -8.79
CA SER A 651 39.53 -7.44 -9.82
C SER A 651 38.53 -6.28 -10.00
N SER A 652 38.12 -5.63 -8.90
CA SER A 652 37.23 -4.46 -8.96
C SER A 652 37.95 -3.23 -9.54
N ALA A 653 39.20 -2.97 -9.14
CA ALA A 653 40.01 -1.86 -9.62
C ALA A 653 40.32 -1.97 -11.12
N LYS A 654 40.51 -3.20 -11.63
CA LYS A 654 40.65 -3.47 -13.08
C LYS A 654 39.42 -3.03 -13.89
N MET A 655 38.24 -2.97 -13.29
CA MET A 655 37.02 -2.51 -13.98
C MET A 655 36.77 -1.00 -13.84
N ARG A 656 37.44 -0.31 -12.92
CA ARG A 656 37.26 1.13 -12.69
C ARG A 656 37.98 1.96 -13.76
N VAL A 657 37.19 2.57 -14.64
CA VAL A 657 37.68 3.48 -15.71
C VAL A 657 38.42 4.67 -15.13
N ARG A 658 37.90 5.27 -14.04
CA ARG A 658 38.55 6.42 -13.38
C ARG A 658 40.01 6.15 -13.02
N LEU A 659 40.31 4.97 -12.47
CA LEU A 659 41.69 4.60 -12.11
C LEU A 659 42.56 4.39 -13.36
N ALA A 660 42.00 3.88 -14.45
CA ALA A 660 42.74 3.71 -15.72
C ALA A 660 43.13 5.05 -16.33
N VAL A 661 42.17 5.96 -16.44
CA VAL A 661 42.39 7.28 -17.04
C VAL A 661 43.33 8.13 -16.17
N GLN A 662 43.24 8.06 -14.84
CA GLN A 662 44.11 8.81 -13.95
C GLN A 662 45.58 8.37 -14.04
N ILE A 663 45.86 7.09 -14.30
CA ILE A 663 47.23 6.60 -14.56
C ILE A 663 47.74 7.13 -15.91
N LEU A 664 46.88 7.14 -16.93
CA LEU A 664 47.21 7.63 -18.27
C LEU A 664 46.84 9.11 -18.43
N SER A 665 47.16 9.93 -17.44
CA SER A 665 46.79 11.35 -17.39
C SER A 665 48.00 12.27 -17.53
N ASN A 666 47.75 13.52 -17.94
CA ASN A 666 48.78 14.56 -18.00
C ASN A 666 49.45 14.81 -16.63
N SER A 667 48.70 14.69 -15.53
CA SER A 667 49.27 14.82 -14.18
C SER A 667 50.31 13.73 -13.90
N MET A 668 50.03 12.48 -14.29
CA MET A 668 51.01 11.39 -14.14
C MET A 668 52.24 11.63 -15.02
N ALA A 669 52.06 12.10 -16.25
CA ALA A 669 53.17 12.42 -17.14
C ALA A 669 54.11 13.49 -16.54
N LYS A 670 53.55 14.57 -16.00
CA LYS A 670 54.32 15.61 -15.28
C LYS A 670 55.00 15.09 -14.03
N SER A 671 54.38 14.17 -13.30
CA SER A 671 55.02 13.55 -12.14
C SER A 671 56.17 12.63 -12.53
N LEU A 672 56.04 11.86 -13.62
CA LEU A 672 57.15 11.08 -14.17
C LEU A 672 58.32 11.99 -14.58
N GLU A 673 58.03 13.15 -15.18
CA GLU A 673 59.04 14.15 -15.54
C GLU A 673 59.70 14.77 -14.29
N PHE A 674 58.91 15.17 -13.29
CA PHE A 674 59.40 15.73 -12.03
C PHE A 674 60.32 14.76 -11.28
N TYR A 675 59.96 13.48 -11.23
CA TYR A 675 60.73 12.44 -10.54
C TYR A 675 61.78 11.76 -11.44
N ARG A 676 61.98 12.22 -12.68
CA ARG A 676 62.81 11.54 -13.69
C ARG A 676 64.23 11.25 -13.21
N SER A 677 64.89 12.23 -12.59
CA SER A 677 66.27 12.09 -12.09
C SER A 677 66.38 11.06 -10.97
N LEU A 678 65.35 10.95 -10.13
CA LEU A 678 65.28 10.00 -9.02
C LEU A 678 64.89 8.59 -9.48
N ILE A 679 64.10 8.47 -10.56
CA ILE A 679 63.70 7.20 -11.17
C ILE A 679 64.84 6.60 -12.00
N SER A 680 65.72 7.41 -12.60
CA SER A 680 66.89 6.91 -13.36
C SER A 680 68.03 6.36 -12.49
N LEU A 681 68.00 6.60 -11.17
CA LEU A 681 68.99 6.14 -10.20
C LEU A 681 68.60 4.81 -9.50
N SER A 682 67.41 4.28 -9.78
CA SER A 682 66.82 3.05 -9.21
C SER A 682 66.56 2.02 -10.31
#